data_AF-A6Q303-F1
#
_entry.id   AF-A6Q303-F1
#
_cell.length_a   1.000
_cell.length_b   1.000
_cell.length_c   1.000
_cell.angle_alpha   90.00
_cell.angle_beta   90.00
_cell.angle_gamma   90.00
#
_symmetry.space_group_name_H-M   'P 1'
#
loop_
_entity.id
_entity.type
_entity.pdbx_description
1 polymer ?
#
loop_
_entity_poly.entity_id
_entity_poly.type
_entity_poly.pdbx_seq_one_letter_code
_entity_poly.pdbx_strand_id
1 'polypeptide(L)'
;MSLNEKLTQNFLGKVVRKDLTKLIKEGANVPIYVLEYLLGMYAATDDEELIKEGVNKVKEILAKNYVRPDEKEIVKSRIKERGRYKIIDKIFAKLNEKENVYEAEFSNLGIKKVIIDESYIKKYQKLLAGGVWAIITLEYFFEENSKYSPFHIEELKPIQMPNFDFEEFIAKRKNFTREEWMDIVIRSTGMEPTQFEDNAKWHLIARLIPFVENNYNMCELGPRGTGKSFVYKELSPYSILISGGQTTVANLFYNLRERTVGLVGSWDVVAFDEVAGIKFKDKDGIQIMKDYMESGSFARGKQQVQAKASFVFVGNIDGSIENIVKTSHLLSPFPQEMIDTAFFDRFHNYIPGWEIPKMRPEFFTNEYGFITDYMAEWMRELQKYNFSNAIDKYFKLGRDLNQRDVKAVKKTVSGLLKILHPDESYTKDDVRDALEYALIARRRIKEQLKKIGGMEFYDVNFSYIDLSEGSEIRVSVPESSAKTLIPSDTLPPGTVYTIGVNPENGHKGLIRLDLQVISGSGKFEHTGFNNSEVKEEIKEAISFIQANLHRISANANFKNYDYHLKATDIQSIGKFKNIELSIFISLCSGILQKSLLPQMVILGSMSIGGAIIGSQNLADFMQIAGDSGAKRILIPAIDMAQIGKVPADLLSRFQLIIYSDPIDAVFKALGVE
;
A
#
# COMPACT_ATOMS: atom_id res chain seq x y z
N MET A 1 9.54 -36.75 5.99
CA MET A 1 8.12 -36.46 6.20
C MET A 1 7.75 -35.31 5.29
N SER A 2 6.69 -35.43 4.50
CA SER A 2 6.21 -34.32 3.69
C SER A 2 5.60 -33.22 4.57
N LEU A 3 5.52 -31.98 4.06
CA LEU A 3 4.91 -30.88 4.81
C LEU A 3 3.44 -31.18 5.15
N ASN A 4 2.73 -31.89 4.27
CA ASN A 4 1.35 -32.30 4.51
C ASN A 4 1.22 -33.28 5.67
N GLU A 5 2.01 -34.36 5.67
CA GLU A 5 2.01 -35.35 6.76
C GLU A 5 2.32 -34.69 8.11
N LYS A 6 3.30 -33.79 8.12
CA LYS A 6 3.70 -33.06 9.31
C LYS A 6 2.58 -32.15 9.81
N LEU A 7 1.91 -31.45 8.89
CA LEU A 7 0.80 -30.54 9.17
C LEU A 7 -0.44 -31.29 9.67
N THR A 8 -0.82 -32.40 9.04
CA THR A 8 -1.99 -33.20 9.45
C THR A 8 -1.78 -33.91 10.78
N GLN A 9 -0.57 -34.40 11.07
CA GLN A 9 -0.26 -35.01 12.38
C GLN A 9 -0.28 -33.99 13.52
N ASN A 10 0.29 -32.81 13.31
CA ASN A 10 0.32 -31.79 14.35
C ASN A 10 -1.03 -31.11 14.49
N PHE A 11 -1.74 -30.79 13.42
CA PHE A 11 -2.95 -29.98 13.44
C PHE A 11 -4.19 -30.75 12.95
N LEU A 12 -4.34 -32.00 13.40
CA LEU A 12 -5.48 -32.84 13.08
C LEU A 12 -6.82 -32.13 13.38
N GLY A 13 -7.74 -32.15 12.42
CA GLY A 13 -9.04 -31.47 12.50
C GLY A 13 -8.99 -29.94 12.43
N LYS A 14 -7.80 -29.35 12.29
CA LYS A 14 -7.57 -27.89 12.17
C LYS A 14 -7.07 -27.48 10.77
N VAL A 15 -6.88 -28.46 9.88
CA VAL A 15 -6.35 -28.30 8.52
C VAL A 15 -7.23 -29.00 7.50
N VAL A 16 -7.24 -28.50 6.28
CA VAL A 16 -8.06 -29.01 5.18
C VAL A 16 -7.33 -28.82 3.85
N ARG A 17 -7.58 -29.70 2.89
CA ARG A 17 -7.13 -29.52 1.51
C ARG A 17 -7.88 -28.38 0.84
N LYS A 18 -7.13 -27.41 0.31
CA LYS A 18 -7.69 -26.14 -0.17
C LYS A 18 -8.40 -26.26 -1.52
N ASP A 19 -8.02 -27.22 -2.36
CA ASP A 19 -8.68 -27.52 -3.64
C ASP A 19 -10.13 -27.97 -3.48
N LEU A 20 -10.46 -28.69 -2.41
CA LEU A 20 -11.79 -29.26 -2.18
C LEU A 20 -12.89 -28.20 -2.11
N THR A 21 -12.57 -27.00 -1.63
CA THR A 21 -13.52 -25.87 -1.57
C THR A 21 -14.01 -25.47 -2.96
N LYS A 22 -13.15 -25.54 -3.99
CA LYS A 22 -13.49 -25.23 -5.39
C LYS A 22 -14.51 -26.21 -5.94
N LEU A 23 -14.37 -27.50 -5.64
CA LEU A 23 -15.27 -28.57 -6.09
C LEU A 23 -16.70 -28.44 -5.55
N ILE A 24 -16.90 -27.67 -4.48
CA ILE A 24 -18.19 -27.52 -3.77
C ILE A 24 -18.86 -26.19 -4.09
N LYS A 25 -18.07 -25.15 -4.35
CA LYS A 25 -18.55 -23.78 -4.58
C LYS A 25 -19.47 -23.65 -5.81
N GLU A 26 -19.39 -24.59 -6.75
CA GLU A 26 -20.23 -24.62 -7.96
C GLU A 26 -21.74 -24.76 -7.68
N GLY A 27 -22.17 -25.10 -6.46
CA GLY A 27 -23.59 -25.31 -6.11
C GLY A 27 -24.20 -24.39 -5.05
N ALA A 28 -23.41 -23.60 -4.31
CA ALA A 28 -23.92 -22.77 -3.21
C ALA A 28 -23.02 -21.54 -2.96
N ASN A 29 -23.62 -20.35 -2.88
CA ASN A 29 -22.91 -19.10 -2.58
C ASN A 29 -22.67 -18.94 -1.07
N VAL A 30 -21.84 -19.82 -0.51
CA VAL A 30 -21.52 -19.91 0.91
C VAL A 30 -20.08 -19.41 1.13
N PRO A 31 -19.79 -18.68 2.24
CA PRO A 31 -18.43 -18.24 2.53
C PRO A 31 -17.43 -19.39 2.64
N ILE A 32 -16.17 -19.18 2.25
CA ILE A 32 -15.17 -20.26 2.18
C ILE A 32 -14.92 -20.91 3.55
N TYR A 33 -14.84 -20.13 4.62
CA TYR A 33 -14.64 -20.66 5.96
C TYR A 33 -15.74 -21.63 6.40
N VAL A 34 -16.99 -21.45 5.92
CA VAL A 34 -18.09 -22.38 6.19
C VAL A 34 -17.88 -23.70 5.45
N LEU A 35 -17.43 -23.64 4.19
CA LEU A 35 -17.10 -24.84 3.40
C LEU A 35 -15.95 -25.61 4.04
N GLU A 36 -14.89 -24.91 4.45
CA GLU A 36 -13.72 -25.51 5.11
C GLU A 36 -14.06 -26.13 6.46
N TYR A 37 -14.96 -25.52 7.25
CA TYR A 37 -15.44 -26.11 8.49
C TYR A 37 -16.18 -27.43 8.24
N LEU A 38 -17.11 -27.46 7.28
CA LEU A 38 -17.85 -28.67 6.92
C LEU A 38 -16.91 -29.76 6.39
N LEU A 39 -15.93 -29.38 5.56
CA LEU A 39 -14.90 -30.30 5.09
C LEU A 39 -14.01 -30.80 6.23
N GLY A 40 -13.66 -29.97 7.20
CA GLY A 40 -12.94 -30.40 8.40
C GLY A 40 -13.71 -31.43 9.23
N MET A 41 -15.05 -31.40 9.20
CA MET A 41 -15.88 -32.40 9.90
C MET A 41 -16.01 -33.74 9.17
N TYR A 42 -16.00 -33.73 7.83
CA TYR A 42 -16.36 -34.90 7.03
C TYR A 42 -15.25 -35.43 6.11
N ALA A 43 -14.17 -34.67 5.91
CA ALA A 43 -13.07 -34.97 5.00
C ALA A 43 -11.68 -34.66 5.60
N ALA A 44 -11.55 -34.67 6.94
CA ALA A 44 -10.27 -34.47 7.63
C ALA A 44 -9.45 -35.77 7.71
N THR A 45 -9.08 -36.31 6.56
CA THR A 45 -8.25 -37.52 6.39
C THR A 45 -7.34 -37.35 5.17
N ASP A 46 -6.32 -38.19 5.03
CA ASP A 46 -5.41 -38.28 3.87
C ASP A 46 -5.83 -39.39 2.87
N ASP A 47 -6.84 -40.19 3.22
CA ASP A 47 -7.42 -41.20 2.34
C ASP A 47 -8.33 -40.57 1.26
N GLU A 48 -7.94 -40.73 -0.01
CA GLU A 48 -8.65 -40.18 -1.17
C GLU A 48 -10.09 -40.70 -1.34
N GLU A 49 -10.40 -41.94 -0.95
CA GLU A 49 -11.77 -42.45 -1.04
C GLU A 49 -12.66 -41.80 0.02
N LEU A 50 -12.18 -41.74 1.27
CA LEU A 50 -12.89 -41.08 2.36
C LEU A 50 -13.05 -39.57 2.11
N ILE A 51 -12.07 -38.91 1.49
CA ILE A 51 -12.18 -37.52 1.07
C ILE A 51 -13.33 -37.35 0.06
N LYS A 52 -13.43 -38.20 -0.95
CA LYS A 52 -14.51 -38.13 -1.95
C LYS A 52 -15.88 -38.34 -1.33
N GLU A 53 -16.01 -39.31 -0.42
CA GLU A 53 -17.25 -39.53 0.34
C GLU A 53 -17.60 -38.31 1.19
N GLY A 54 -16.60 -37.75 1.89
CA GLY A 54 -16.75 -36.54 2.69
C GLY A 54 -17.22 -35.34 1.87
N VAL A 55 -16.61 -35.10 0.70
CA VAL A 55 -17.01 -34.04 -0.23
C VAL A 55 -18.46 -34.22 -0.71
N ASN A 56 -18.84 -35.44 -1.08
CA ASN A 56 -20.22 -35.73 -1.51
C ASN A 56 -21.22 -35.48 -0.37
N LYS A 57 -20.87 -35.87 0.86
CA LYS A 57 -21.69 -35.60 2.05
C LYS A 57 -21.85 -34.10 2.31
N VAL A 58 -20.79 -33.31 2.16
CA VAL A 58 -20.86 -31.84 2.28
C VAL A 58 -21.76 -31.25 1.20
N LYS A 59 -21.63 -31.70 -0.06
CA LYS A 59 -22.52 -31.26 -1.16
C LYS A 59 -23.99 -31.56 -0.85
N GLU A 60 -24.29 -32.74 -0.31
CA GLU A 60 -25.65 -33.09 0.10
C GLU A 60 -26.18 -32.22 1.24
N ILE A 61 -25.37 -31.96 2.27
CA ILE A 61 -25.74 -31.09 3.40
C ILE A 61 -26.05 -29.68 2.89
N LEU A 62 -25.21 -29.12 2.02
CA LEU A 62 -25.46 -27.79 1.46
C LEU A 62 -26.73 -27.78 0.60
N ALA A 63 -26.91 -28.76 -0.29
CA ALA A 63 -28.08 -28.82 -1.16
C ALA A 63 -29.40 -28.97 -0.36
N LYS A 64 -29.38 -29.67 0.77
CA LYS A 64 -30.59 -29.93 1.58
C LYS A 64 -30.83 -28.84 2.62
N ASN A 65 -29.78 -28.34 3.27
CA ASN A 65 -29.89 -27.53 4.50
C ASN A 65 -29.52 -26.06 4.30
N TYR A 66 -28.75 -25.67 3.28
CA TYR A 66 -28.44 -24.26 3.05
C TYR A 66 -29.68 -23.48 2.62
N VAL A 67 -29.99 -22.39 3.32
CA VAL A 67 -31.13 -21.54 2.97
C VAL A 67 -30.70 -20.59 1.86
N ARG A 68 -31.27 -20.79 0.66
CA ARG A 68 -31.17 -19.82 -0.43
C ARG A 68 -32.25 -18.74 -0.26
N PRO A 69 -31.92 -17.44 -0.35
CA PRO A 69 -32.88 -16.37 -0.11
C PRO A 69 -34.15 -16.41 -1.00
N ASP A 70 -34.04 -16.91 -2.22
CA ASP A 70 -35.13 -17.12 -3.18
C ASP A 70 -36.02 -18.32 -2.84
N GLU A 71 -35.49 -19.33 -2.15
CA GLU A 71 -36.23 -20.52 -1.71
C GLU A 71 -36.75 -20.42 -0.25
N LYS A 72 -36.61 -19.26 0.39
CA LYS A 72 -36.90 -19.10 1.83
C LYS A 72 -38.31 -19.55 2.24
N GLU A 73 -39.34 -19.31 1.42
CA GLU A 73 -40.71 -19.70 1.73
C GLU A 73 -40.94 -21.21 1.60
N ILE A 74 -40.22 -21.86 0.67
CA ILE A 74 -40.23 -23.32 0.54
C ILE A 74 -39.61 -23.96 1.79
N VAL A 75 -38.49 -23.40 2.27
CA VAL A 75 -37.84 -23.87 3.49
C VAL A 75 -38.75 -23.65 4.71
N LYS A 76 -39.41 -22.50 4.83
CA LYS A 76 -40.42 -22.26 5.90
C LYS A 76 -41.57 -23.26 5.86
N SER A 77 -42.13 -23.55 4.69
CA SER A 77 -43.18 -24.57 4.54
C SER A 77 -42.68 -25.94 4.98
N ARG A 78 -41.46 -26.31 4.59
CA ARG A 78 -40.84 -27.57 4.98
C ARG A 78 -40.62 -27.69 6.50
N ILE A 79 -40.19 -26.61 7.16
CA ILE A 79 -40.06 -26.57 8.63
C ILE A 79 -41.45 -26.76 9.27
N LYS A 80 -42.48 -26.06 8.77
CA LYS A 80 -43.85 -26.17 9.26
C LYS A 80 -44.44 -27.58 9.08
N GLU A 81 -44.32 -28.16 7.89
CA GLU A 81 -44.88 -29.48 7.56
C GLU A 81 -44.19 -30.62 8.30
N ARG A 82 -42.87 -30.54 8.49
CA ARG A 82 -42.09 -31.57 9.18
C ARG A 82 -42.06 -31.39 10.70
N GLY A 83 -42.52 -30.24 11.21
CA GLY A 83 -42.44 -29.84 12.61
C GLY A 83 -41.01 -29.47 13.06
N ARG A 84 -39.99 -30.18 12.57
CA ARG A 84 -38.57 -29.98 12.89
C ARG A 84 -37.71 -30.10 11.63
N TYR A 85 -36.80 -29.14 11.43
CA TYR A 85 -35.91 -29.17 10.28
C TYR A 85 -34.58 -28.45 10.53
N LYS A 86 -33.50 -29.01 9.98
CA LYS A 86 -32.15 -28.46 10.10
C LYS A 86 -31.83 -27.55 8.92
N ILE A 87 -31.23 -26.41 9.20
CA ILE A 87 -30.83 -25.42 8.20
C ILE A 87 -29.40 -24.91 8.45
N ILE A 88 -28.81 -24.30 7.43
CA ILE A 88 -27.59 -23.51 7.51
C ILE A 88 -27.92 -22.09 7.11
N ASP A 89 -27.77 -21.15 8.05
CA ASP A 89 -28.05 -19.73 7.84
C ASP A 89 -27.15 -18.88 8.76
N LYS A 90 -27.07 -17.59 8.46
CA LYS A 90 -26.45 -16.60 9.33
C LYS A 90 -27.49 -16.05 10.31
N ILE A 91 -27.22 -16.18 11.60
CA ILE A 91 -28.10 -15.75 12.68
C ILE A 91 -27.50 -14.59 13.47
N PHE A 92 -28.33 -13.61 13.78
CA PHE A 92 -28.05 -12.45 14.63
C PHE A 92 -28.93 -12.54 15.88
N ALA A 93 -28.51 -11.93 16.97
CA ALA A 93 -29.30 -11.79 18.19
C ALA A 93 -29.27 -10.34 18.69
N LYS A 94 -30.32 -9.93 19.39
CA LYS A 94 -30.40 -8.65 20.10
C LYS A 94 -31.19 -8.81 21.39
N LEU A 95 -30.91 -7.97 22.37
CA LEU A 95 -31.74 -7.89 23.58
C LEU A 95 -32.99 -7.06 23.28
N ASN A 96 -34.18 -7.63 23.49
CA ASN A 96 -35.41 -6.87 23.57
C ASN A 96 -35.62 -6.45 25.03
N GLU A 97 -35.20 -5.22 25.37
CA GLU A 97 -35.28 -4.67 26.73
C GLU A 97 -36.71 -4.56 27.26
N LYS A 98 -37.71 -4.41 26.39
CA LYS A 98 -39.11 -4.25 26.80
C LYS A 98 -39.71 -5.55 27.32
N GLU A 99 -39.33 -6.66 26.70
CA GLU A 99 -39.85 -7.98 27.02
C GLU A 99 -38.82 -8.84 27.78
N ASN A 100 -37.63 -8.30 28.03
CA ASN A 100 -36.51 -8.95 28.72
C ASN A 100 -36.13 -10.33 28.15
N VAL A 101 -36.10 -10.43 26.82
CA VAL A 101 -35.71 -11.65 26.09
C VAL A 101 -34.69 -11.34 25.00
N TYR A 102 -33.89 -12.33 24.62
CA TYR A 102 -33.08 -12.25 23.42
C TYR A 102 -33.88 -12.70 22.20
N GLU A 103 -33.85 -11.89 21.16
CA GLU A 103 -34.49 -12.17 19.87
C GLU A 103 -33.44 -12.39 18.80
N ALA A 104 -33.58 -13.49 18.07
CA ALA A 104 -32.81 -13.82 16.90
C ALA A 104 -33.46 -13.35 15.58
N GLU A 105 -32.60 -13.03 14.63
CA GLU A 105 -32.92 -12.69 13.25
C GLU A 105 -32.06 -13.53 12.30
N PHE A 106 -32.68 -14.11 11.28
CA PHE A 106 -32.04 -15.00 10.30
C PHE A 106 -31.87 -14.28 8.98
N SER A 107 -30.66 -14.31 8.42
CA SER A 107 -30.30 -13.57 7.21
C SER A 107 -31.06 -14.06 5.99
N ASN A 108 -30.91 -15.35 5.64
CA ASN A 108 -31.43 -15.89 4.38
C ASN A 108 -32.88 -16.34 4.52
N LEU A 109 -33.23 -16.98 5.64
CA LEU A 109 -34.60 -17.40 5.94
C LEU A 109 -35.51 -16.18 6.18
N GLY A 110 -34.95 -15.07 6.64
CA GLY A 110 -35.65 -13.80 6.80
C GLY A 110 -36.71 -13.80 7.91
N ILE A 111 -36.60 -14.72 8.89
CA ILE A 111 -37.44 -14.73 10.08
C ILE A 111 -36.83 -13.83 11.16
N LYS A 112 -37.69 -13.17 11.93
CA LYS A 112 -37.33 -12.21 13.00
C LYS A 112 -38.12 -12.53 14.25
N LYS A 113 -37.67 -11.99 15.40
CA LYS A 113 -38.34 -12.18 16.71
C LYS A 113 -38.44 -13.65 17.12
N VAL A 114 -37.41 -14.43 16.78
CA VAL A 114 -37.27 -15.82 17.22
C VAL A 114 -36.62 -15.80 18.59
N ILE A 115 -37.21 -16.42 19.62
CA ILE A 115 -36.59 -16.43 20.95
C ILE A 115 -35.32 -17.28 20.89
N ILE A 116 -34.23 -16.77 21.46
CA ILE A 116 -32.96 -17.49 21.61
C ILE A 116 -32.58 -17.57 23.09
N ASP A 117 -32.15 -18.76 23.50
CA ASP A 117 -31.76 -19.03 24.89
C ASP A 117 -30.50 -18.23 25.29
N GLU A 118 -30.51 -17.69 26.52
CA GLU A 118 -29.42 -16.88 27.06
C GLU A 118 -28.07 -17.66 27.12
N SER A 119 -28.11 -18.99 27.28
CA SER A 119 -26.90 -19.82 27.28
C SER A 119 -26.14 -19.72 25.96
N TYR A 120 -26.83 -19.65 24.82
CA TYR A 120 -26.20 -19.43 23.52
C TYR A 120 -25.56 -18.05 23.43
N ILE A 121 -26.18 -17.03 24.02
CA ILE A 121 -25.64 -15.67 24.05
C ILE A 121 -24.38 -15.59 24.90
N LYS A 122 -24.40 -16.18 26.10
CA LYS A 122 -23.25 -16.26 27.01
C LYS A 122 -22.07 -17.00 26.35
N LYS A 123 -22.37 -18.09 25.64
CA LYS A 123 -21.36 -18.92 24.99
C LYS A 123 -20.84 -18.32 23.68
N TYR A 124 -21.69 -17.63 22.93
CA TYR A 124 -21.39 -17.13 21.59
C TYR A 124 -21.75 -15.65 21.46
N GLN A 125 -20.96 -14.79 22.12
CA GLN A 125 -21.17 -13.33 22.13
C GLN A 125 -21.26 -12.71 20.72
N LYS A 126 -20.65 -13.33 19.71
CA LYS A 126 -20.71 -12.91 18.30
C LYS A 126 -22.14 -12.83 17.75
N LEU A 127 -23.10 -13.56 18.35
CA LEU A 127 -24.52 -13.46 18.00
C LEU A 127 -25.04 -12.02 18.19
N LEU A 128 -24.57 -11.28 19.19
CA LEU A 128 -24.99 -9.90 19.50
C LEU A 128 -24.32 -8.81 18.65
N ALA A 129 -23.37 -9.17 17.78
CA ALA A 129 -22.60 -8.22 16.98
C ALA A 129 -22.85 -8.45 15.48
N GLY A 130 -21.88 -9.04 14.77
CA GLY A 130 -21.91 -9.24 13.32
C GLY A 130 -22.69 -10.48 12.84
N GLY A 131 -23.32 -11.22 13.75
CA GLY A 131 -24.01 -12.48 13.49
C GLY A 131 -23.05 -13.64 13.20
N VAL A 132 -23.57 -14.86 13.28
CA VAL A 132 -22.78 -16.09 13.18
C VAL A 132 -23.42 -17.03 12.18
N TRP A 133 -22.63 -17.63 11.29
CA TRP A 133 -23.10 -18.76 10.50
C TRP A 133 -23.24 -19.98 11.41
N ALA A 134 -24.40 -20.61 11.37
CA ALA A 134 -24.69 -21.75 12.22
C ALA A 134 -25.46 -22.83 11.46
N ILE A 135 -25.28 -24.07 11.91
CA ILE A 135 -26.22 -25.15 11.66
C ILE A 135 -27.28 -25.02 12.74
N ILE A 136 -28.52 -24.70 12.35
CA ILE A 136 -29.64 -24.49 13.27
C ILE A 136 -30.67 -25.59 13.05
N THR A 137 -31.12 -26.23 14.12
CA THR A 137 -32.33 -27.05 14.10
C THR A 137 -33.49 -26.19 14.58
N LEU A 138 -34.44 -25.96 13.67
CA LEU A 138 -35.65 -25.18 13.93
C LEU A 138 -36.84 -26.09 14.13
N GLU A 139 -37.70 -25.70 15.07
CA GLU A 139 -39.03 -26.26 15.25
C GLU A 139 -40.10 -25.24 14.91
N TYR A 140 -41.27 -25.71 14.49
CA TYR A 140 -42.44 -24.88 14.24
C TYR A 140 -43.56 -25.22 15.20
N PHE A 141 -43.94 -24.25 16.03
CA PHE A 141 -45.08 -24.35 16.93
C PHE A 141 -45.88 -23.04 16.86
N PHE A 142 -47.16 -23.14 16.53
CA PHE A 142 -48.02 -21.96 16.41
C PHE A 142 -48.91 -21.83 17.65
N GLU A 143 -48.74 -20.72 18.37
CA GLU A 143 -49.60 -20.34 19.48
C GLU A 143 -50.47 -19.13 19.09
N GLU A 144 -51.78 -19.27 19.23
CA GLU A 144 -52.70 -18.16 19.04
C GLU A 144 -52.43 -17.06 20.09
N ASN A 145 -52.31 -15.81 19.63
CA ASN A 145 -51.98 -14.60 20.41
C ASN A 145 -50.51 -14.41 20.85
N SER A 146 -49.57 -15.26 20.41
CA SER A 146 -48.15 -15.01 20.65
C SER A 146 -47.64 -13.80 19.83
N LYS A 147 -46.83 -12.94 20.46
CA LYS A 147 -46.15 -11.81 19.80
C LYS A 147 -44.84 -12.23 19.13
N TYR A 148 -44.40 -13.47 19.34
CA TYR A 148 -43.13 -14.01 18.88
C TYR A 148 -43.31 -14.87 17.63
N SER A 149 -42.19 -15.15 16.96
CA SER A 149 -42.17 -16.03 15.81
C SER A 149 -42.63 -17.45 16.20
N PRO A 150 -43.44 -18.15 15.38
CA PRO A 150 -43.78 -19.56 15.60
C PRO A 150 -42.60 -20.50 15.33
N PHE A 151 -41.46 -19.96 14.90
CA PHE A 151 -40.22 -20.70 14.72
C PHE A 151 -39.41 -20.63 16.01
N HIS A 152 -38.95 -21.79 16.49
CA HIS A 152 -38.16 -21.94 17.71
C HIS A 152 -36.81 -22.56 17.41
N ILE A 153 -35.76 -22.08 18.08
CA ILE A 153 -34.42 -22.66 17.99
C ILE A 153 -34.33 -23.78 19.01
N GLU A 154 -34.33 -25.01 18.53
CA GLU A 154 -34.09 -26.18 19.37
C GLU A 154 -32.58 -26.38 19.58
N GLU A 155 -31.80 -26.31 18.51
CA GLU A 155 -30.34 -26.49 18.57
C GLU A 155 -29.63 -25.45 17.70
N LEU A 156 -28.60 -24.81 18.25
CA LEU A 156 -27.76 -23.86 17.52
C LEU A 156 -26.29 -24.26 17.63
N LYS A 157 -25.70 -24.62 16.50
CA LYS A 157 -24.28 -24.95 16.39
C LYS A 157 -23.58 -23.96 15.47
N PRO A 158 -22.85 -22.98 16.03
CA PRO A 158 -22.00 -22.11 15.24
C PRO A 158 -21.03 -22.92 14.37
N ILE A 159 -20.88 -22.51 13.12
CA ILE A 159 -19.87 -23.01 12.20
C ILE A 159 -18.58 -22.24 12.53
N GLN A 160 -18.04 -22.54 13.71
CA GLN A 160 -16.85 -21.94 14.28
C GLN A 160 -16.07 -23.01 15.02
N MET A 161 -14.74 -22.89 15.05
CA MET A 161 -13.90 -23.80 15.84
C MET A 161 -14.22 -23.65 17.34
N PRO A 162 -14.69 -24.71 18.03
CA PRO A 162 -14.94 -24.63 19.46
C PRO A 162 -13.60 -24.59 20.21
N ASN A 163 -13.40 -23.52 20.99
CA ASN A 163 -12.28 -23.31 21.92
C ASN A 163 -10.88 -23.40 21.29
N PHE A 164 -10.37 -22.27 20.80
CA PHE A 164 -8.98 -22.15 20.40
C PHE A 164 -8.04 -22.27 21.62
N ASP A 165 -7.17 -23.28 21.61
CA ASP A 165 -6.10 -23.46 22.59
C ASP A 165 -4.80 -22.85 22.05
N PHE A 166 -4.41 -21.71 22.62
CA PHE A 166 -3.20 -21.00 22.22
C PHE A 166 -1.93 -21.72 22.66
N GLU A 167 -1.90 -22.35 23.83
CA GLU A 167 -0.70 -23.05 24.33
C GLU A 167 -0.41 -24.29 23.46
N GLU A 168 -1.45 -25.02 23.08
CA GLU A 168 -1.35 -26.15 22.15
C GLU A 168 -0.83 -25.70 20.77
N PHE A 169 -1.33 -24.57 20.27
CA PHE A 169 -0.89 -23.98 19.01
C PHE A 169 0.61 -23.64 19.03
N ILE A 170 1.07 -22.97 20.10
CA ILE A 170 2.48 -22.61 20.28
C ILE A 170 3.37 -23.84 20.43
N ALA A 171 2.94 -24.85 21.19
CA ALA A 171 3.67 -26.10 21.33
C ALA A 171 3.85 -26.81 19.98
N LYS A 172 2.80 -26.83 19.14
CA LYS A 172 2.82 -27.46 17.82
C LYS A 172 3.60 -26.66 16.78
N ARG A 173 3.57 -25.31 16.86
CA ARG A 173 4.39 -24.42 16.02
C ARG A 173 5.87 -24.79 16.06
N LYS A 174 6.40 -25.16 17.23
CA LYS A 174 7.82 -25.48 17.44
C LYS A 174 8.32 -26.67 16.62
N ASN A 175 7.42 -27.50 16.11
CA ASN A 175 7.80 -28.63 15.25
C ASN A 175 8.18 -28.20 13.82
N PHE A 176 7.95 -26.95 13.41
CA PHE A 176 8.16 -26.47 12.04
C PHE A 176 9.32 -25.46 11.95
N THR A 177 10.07 -25.51 10.84
CA THR A 177 11.03 -24.44 10.53
C THR A 177 10.29 -23.16 10.10
N ARG A 178 11.02 -22.06 10.00
CA ARG A 178 10.47 -20.78 9.52
C ARG A 178 9.94 -20.89 8.09
N GLU A 179 10.71 -21.51 7.20
CA GLU A 179 10.35 -21.67 5.78
C GLU A 179 9.11 -22.56 5.62
N GLU A 180 9.07 -23.70 6.31
CA GLU A 180 7.90 -24.58 6.34
C GLU A 180 6.67 -23.84 6.86
N TRP A 181 6.83 -23.04 7.91
CA TRP A 181 5.72 -22.29 8.52
C TRP A 181 5.18 -21.20 7.60
N MET A 182 6.07 -20.44 6.94
CA MET A 182 5.69 -19.43 5.96
C MET A 182 4.90 -20.04 4.81
N ASP A 183 5.35 -21.19 4.29
CA ASP A 183 4.64 -21.94 3.26
C ASP A 183 3.27 -22.43 3.74
N ILE A 184 3.14 -22.91 4.99
CA ILE A 184 1.85 -23.27 5.60
C ILE A 184 0.91 -22.07 5.69
N VAL A 185 1.39 -20.91 6.13
CA VAL A 185 0.58 -19.68 6.22
C VAL A 185 0.10 -19.27 4.84
N ILE A 186 0.97 -19.29 3.82
CA ILE A 186 0.60 -18.95 2.44
C ILE A 186 -0.44 -19.94 1.89
N ARG A 187 -0.23 -21.25 2.07
CA ARG A 187 -1.22 -22.29 1.71
C ARG A 187 -2.55 -22.09 2.40
N SER A 188 -2.53 -21.64 3.65
CA SER A 188 -3.75 -21.36 4.42
C SER A 188 -4.60 -20.24 3.82
N THR A 189 -3.98 -19.32 3.09
CA THR A 189 -4.68 -18.28 2.29
C THR A 189 -5.18 -18.77 0.93
N GLY A 190 -4.89 -20.03 0.56
CA GLY A 190 -5.27 -20.66 -0.71
C GLY A 190 -4.24 -20.53 -1.84
N MET A 191 -3.03 -20.04 -1.55
CA MET A 191 -1.97 -19.77 -2.52
C MET A 191 -0.87 -20.85 -2.49
N GLU A 192 -0.28 -21.17 -3.64
CA GLU A 192 0.81 -22.14 -3.75
C GLU A 192 2.18 -21.46 -3.57
N PRO A 193 2.87 -21.64 -2.41
CA PRO A 193 4.12 -20.94 -2.14
C PRO A 193 5.21 -21.19 -3.18
N THR A 194 5.27 -22.37 -3.81
CA THR A 194 6.36 -22.66 -4.78
C THR A 194 6.28 -21.83 -6.07
N GLN A 195 5.16 -21.14 -6.32
CA GLN A 195 4.97 -20.29 -7.49
C GLN A 195 5.38 -18.83 -7.24
N PHE A 196 5.82 -18.47 -6.03
CA PHE A 196 6.18 -17.10 -5.66
C PHE A 196 7.66 -16.99 -5.35
N GLU A 197 8.29 -15.93 -5.88
CA GLU A 197 9.59 -15.46 -5.42
C GLU A 197 9.51 -15.00 -3.95
N ASP A 198 10.64 -14.99 -3.26
CA ASP A 198 10.68 -14.69 -1.82
C ASP A 198 10.07 -13.33 -1.48
N ASN A 199 10.36 -12.28 -2.26
CA ASN A 199 9.76 -10.95 -2.06
C ASN A 199 8.23 -10.98 -2.15
N ALA A 200 7.68 -11.68 -3.15
CA ALA A 200 6.24 -11.84 -3.30
C ALA A 200 5.64 -12.58 -2.10
N LYS A 201 6.31 -13.62 -1.58
CA LYS A 201 5.87 -14.31 -0.37
C LYS A 201 5.83 -13.37 0.85
N TRP A 202 6.85 -12.51 1.04
CA TRP A 202 6.84 -11.51 2.11
C TRP A 202 5.68 -10.52 1.97
N HIS A 203 5.34 -10.09 0.75
CA HIS A 203 4.15 -9.26 0.53
C HIS A 203 2.84 -9.98 0.89
N LEU A 204 2.73 -11.29 0.58
CA LEU A 204 1.59 -12.11 0.97
C LEU A 204 1.46 -12.22 2.49
N ILE A 205 2.58 -12.40 3.21
CA ILE A 205 2.59 -12.38 4.68
C ILE A 205 2.21 -11.00 5.23
N ALA A 206 2.74 -9.92 4.63
CA ALA A 206 2.44 -8.55 5.07
C ALA A 206 0.96 -8.20 4.96
N ARG A 207 0.20 -8.78 4.01
CA ARG A 207 -1.26 -8.62 3.92
C ARG A 207 -1.99 -9.07 5.18
N LEU A 208 -1.41 -9.99 5.95
CA LEU A 208 -2.01 -10.58 7.14
C LEU A 208 -1.72 -9.77 8.42
N ILE A 209 -0.79 -8.81 8.40
CA ILE A 209 -0.43 -7.99 9.57
C ILE A 209 -1.66 -7.33 10.22
N PRO A 210 -2.63 -6.74 9.49
CA PRO A 210 -3.84 -6.16 10.07
C PRO A 210 -4.64 -7.11 10.98
N PHE A 211 -4.50 -8.43 10.82
CA PHE A 211 -5.20 -9.42 11.64
C PHE A 211 -4.48 -9.74 12.95
N VAL A 212 -3.18 -9.43 13.09
CA VAL A 212 -2.37 -9.69 14.29
C VAL A 212 -1.91 -8.41 15.00
N GLU A 213 -2.08 -7.24 14.37
CA GLU A 213 -1.75 -5.92 14.90
C GLU A 213 -2.96 -5.00 14.93
N ASN A 214 -3.25 -4.44 16.11
CA ASN A 214 -4.36 -3.51 16.30
C ASN A 214 -4.05 -2.15 15.65
N ASN A 215 -5.04 -1.55 15.00
CA ASN A 215 -4.93 -0.25 14.35
C ASN A 215 -3.70 -0.17 13.42
N TYR A 216 -3.51 -1.19 12.59
CA TYR A 216 -2.45 -1.26 11.59
C TYR A 216 -2.97 -0.80 10.24
N ASN A 217 -2.75 0.48 9.94
CA ASN A 217 -3.26 1.09 8.72
C ASN A 217 -2.26 0.89 7.57
N MET A 218 -2.72 0.44 6.41
CA MET A 218 -1.85 0.18 5.25
C MET A 218 -2.58 0.36 3.92
N CYS A 219 -1.82 0.47 2.84
CA CYS A 219 -2.37 0.36 1.50
C CYS A 219 -1.65 -0.72 0.67
N GLU A 220 -2.40 -1.31 -0.26
CA GLU A 220 -1.88 -2.17 -1.30
C GLU A 220 -2.40 -1.69 -2.65
N LEU A 221 -1.48 -1.21 -3.49
CA LEU A 221 -1.78 -0.75 -4.85
C LEU A 221 -1.00 -1.60 -5.84
N GLY A 222 -1.69 -2.12 -6.85
CA GLY A 222 -1.09 -3.04 -7.82
C GLY A 222 -2.07 -3.42 -8.93
N PRO A 223 -1.65 -4.22 -9.92
CA PRO A 223 -2.52 -4.63 -11.01
C PRO A 223 -3.75 -5.43 -10.53
N ARG A 224 -4.81 -5.43 -11.34
CA ARG A 224 -6.01 -6.24 -11.08
C ARG A 224 -5.66 -7.73 -11.04
N GLY A 225 -6.41 -8.48 -10.23
CA GLY A 225 -6.30 -9.94 -10.19
C GLY A 225 -5.16 -10.50 -9.34
N THR A 226 -4.64 -9.75 -8.36
CA THR A 226 -3.56 -10.23 -7.45
C THR A 226 -4.09 -10.79 -6.12
N GLY A 227 -5.41 -11.01 -5.99
CA GLY A 227 -6.03 -11.60 -4.80
C GLY A 227 -6.21 -10.65 -3.59
N LYS A 228 -6.03 -9.33 -3.77
CA LYS A 228 -6.07 -8.32 -2.69
C LYS A 228 -7.38 -8.32 -1.89
N SER A 229 -8.50 -8.19 -2.58
CA SER A 229 -9.83 -8.13 -1.95
C SER A 229 -10.27 -9.46 -1.32
N PHE A 230 -9.74 -10.58 -1.83
CA PHE A 230 -10.06 -11.92 -1.33
C PHE A 230 -9.61 -12.08 0.13
N VAL A 231 -8.41 -11.62 0.47
CA VAL A 231 -7.83 -11.71 1.82
C VAL A 231 -8.77 -11.11 2.87
N TYR A 232 -9.22 -9.87 2.65
CA TYR A 232 -10.05 -9.16 3.63
C TYR A 232 -11.53 -9.53 3.60
N LYS A 233 -11.97 -10.28 2.58
CA LYS A 233 -13.34 -10.75 2.45
C LYS A 233 -13.54 -12.16 3.02
N GLU A 234 -12.58 -13.05 2.80
CA GLU A 234 -12.78 -14.49 3.02
C GLU A 234 -11.95 -15.05 4.19
N LEU A 235 -10.80 -14.45 4.53
CA LEU A 235 -9.85 -15.08 5.48
C LEU A 235 -10.19 -14.88 6.96
N SER A 236 -11.15 -14.02 7.29
CA SER A 236 -11.53 -13.79 8.67
C SER A 236 -13.00 -13.41 8.79
N PRO A 237 -13.74 -13.97 9.76
CA PRO A 237 -15.07 -13.49 10.10
C PRO A 237 -15.04 -12.14 10.84
N TYR A 238 -13.84 -11.62 11.14
CA TYR A 238 -13.60 -10.36 11.85
C TYR A 238 -13.17 -9.21 10.94
N SER A 239 -13.23 -9.41 9.62
CA SER A 239 -13.01 -8.35 8.63
C SER A 239 -14.24 -8.04 7.80
N ILE A 240 -14.36 -6.76 7.43
CA ILE A 240 -15.36 -6.30 6.47
C ILE A 240 -14.67 -5.60 5.29
N LEU A 241 -15.11 -5.96 4.08
CA LEU A 241 -14.71 -5.30 2.84
C LEU A 241 -15.82 -4.36 2.39
N ILE A 242 -15.54 -3.06 2.32
CA ILE A 242 -16.44 -2.04 1.79
C ILE A 242 -16.13 -1.89 0.29
N SER A 243 -17.07 -2.32 -0.55
CA SER A 243 -16.99 -2.19 -2.01
C SER A 243 -17.94 -1.11 -2.53
N GLY A 244 -17.60 -0.46 -3.64
CA GLY A 244 -18.49 0.49 -4.34
C GLY A 244 -18.38 1.96 -3.89
N GLY A 245 -17.32 2.32 -3.17
CA GLY A 245 -16.86 3.70 -3.01
C GLY A 245 -17.71 4.63 -2.13
N GLN A 246 -18.98 4.34 -1.87
CA GLN A 246 -19.84 5.22 -1.07
C GLN A 246 -19.94 4.73 0.37
N THR A 247 -19.35 5.48 1.30
CA THR A 247 -19.54 5.28 2.74
C THR A 247 -19.89 6.61 3.42
N THR A 248 -20.46 6.53 4.63
CA THR A 248 -20.79 7.70 5.45
C THR A 248 -20.06 7.62 6.78
N VAL A 249 -19.84 8.77 7.41
CA VAL A 249 -19.20 8.79 8.74
C VAL A 249 -20.07 8.08 9.77
N ALA A 250 -21.39 8.10 9.60
CA ALA A 250 -22.32 7.37 10.47
C ALA A 250 -22.13 5.85 10.39
N ASN A 251 -21.98 5.32 9.18
CA ASN A 251 -21.76 3.89 8.97
C ASN A 251 -20.38 3.46 9.49
N LEU A 252 -19.34 4.25 9.21
CA LEU A 252 -17.98 3.88 9.56
C LEU A 252 -17.70 4.04 11.08
N PHE A 253 -18.15 5.14 11.68
CA PHE A 253 -17.75 5.53 13.04
C PHE A 253 -18.88 5.49 14.06
N TYR A 254 -19.88 6.36 13.94
CA TYR A 254 -20.94 6.45 14.94
C TYR A 254 -22.21 7.07 14.38
N ASN A 255 -23.33 6.38 14.57
CA ASN A 255 -24.65 6.87 14.22
C ASN A 255 -25.24 7.67 15.38
N LEU A 256 -25.33 9.00 15.24
CA LEU A 256 -25.87 9.89 16.27
C LEU A 256 -27.37 9.68 16.52
N ARG A 257 -28.13 9.22 15.52
CA ARG A 257 -29.58 9.00 15.63
C ARG A 257 -29.89 7.74 16.43
N GLU A 258 -29.16 6.67 16.16
CA GLU A 258 -29.35 5.36 16.79
C GLU A 258 -28.50 5.17 18.05
N ARG A 259 -27.51 6.06 18.27
CA ARG A 259 -26.50 5.95 19.35
C ARG A 259 -25.74 4.62 19.31
N THR A 260 -25.41 4.18 18.10
CA THR A 260 -24.70 2.94 17.84
C THR A 260 -23.33 3.21 17.23
N VAL A 261 -22.34 2.42 17.65
CA VAL A 261 -21.00 2.46 17.07
C VAL A 261 -21.04 1.80 15.69
N GLY A 262 -20.37 2.41 14.73
CA GLY A 262 -20.25 1.94 13.36
C GLY A 262 -19.26 0.80 13.20
N LEU A 263 -18.90 0.52 11.94
CA LEU A 263 -18.04 -0.60 11.56
C LEU A 263 -16.71 -0.62 12.32
N VAL A 264 -16.08 0.53 12.54
CA VAL A 264 -14.78 0.64 13.22
C VAL A 264 -14.82 0.05 14.63
N GLY A 265 -15.94 0.13 15.36
CA GLY A 265 -16.04 -0.45 16.70
C GLY A 265 -16.39 -1.93 16.75
N SER A 266 -16.80 -2.53 15.62
CA SER A 266 -17.34 -3.89 15.58
C SER A 266 -16.44 -4.89 14.84
N TRP A 267 -15.46 -4.40 14.07
CA TRP A 267 -14.60 -5.21 13.21
C TRP A 267 -13.12 -5.02 13.58
N ASP A 268 -12.31 -6.07 13.40
CA ASP A 268 -10.87 -6.02 13.62
C ASP A 268 -10.15 -5.42 12.40
N VAL A 269 -10.71 -5.59 11.20
CA VAL A 269 -10.20 -4.99 9.96
C VAL A 269 -11.35 -4.40 9.14
N VAL A 270 -11.21 -3.14 8.75
CA VAL A 270 -12.09 -2.48 7.78
C VAL A 270 -11.28 -2.21 6.52
N ALA A 271 -11.55 -2.97 5.47
CA ALA A 271 -10.89 -2.85 4.18
C ALA A 271 -11.76 -2.06 3.19
N PHE A 272 -11.13 -1.17 2.43
CA PHE A 272 -11.75 -0.38 1.38
C PHE A 272 -11.26 -0.91 0.03
N ASP A 273 -12.17 -1.49 -0.75
CA ASP A 273 -11.88 -1.89 -2.11
C ASP A 273 -12.02 -0.71 -3.07
N GLU A 274 -11.27 -0.73 -4.16
CA GLU A 274 -11.26 0.32 -5.19
C GLU A 274 -11.09 1.72 -4.60
N VAL A 275 -9.92 1.99 -4.00
CA VAL A 275 -9.62 3.28 -3.35
C VAL A 275 -9.97 4.52 -4.18
N ALA A 276 -9.80 4.47 -5.50
CA ALA A 276 -10.14 5.56 -6.42
C ALA A 276 -11.63 5.94 -6.39
N GLY A 277 -12.51 5.00 -6.03
CA GLY A 277 -13.95 5.20 -5.94
C GLY A 277 -14.42 5.77 -4.61
N ILE A 278 -13.55 5.89 -3.60
CA ILE A 278 -13.94 6.34 -2.25
C ILE A 278 -14.48 7.78 -2.33
N LYS A 279 -15.72 7.96 -1.88
CA LYS A 279 -16.40 9.24 -1.71
C LYS A 279 -17.08 9.28 -0.36
N PHE A 280 -16.70 10.25 0.47
CA PHE A 280 -17.39 10.55 1.71
C PHE A 280 -18.47 11.59 1.45
N LYS A 281 -19.71 11.30 1.87
CA LYS A 281 -20.79 12.30 1.82
C LYS A 281 -20.55 13.46 2.78
N ASP A 282 -19.86 13.19 3.88
CA ASP A 282 -19.55 14.17 4.92
C ASP A 282 -18.11 14.69 4.77
N LYS A 283 -17.91 16.00 4.78
CA LYS A 283 -16.57 16.62 4.65
C LYS A 283 -15.60 16.25 5.78
N ASP A 284 -16.12 15.92 6.96
CA ASP A 284 -15.31 15.65 8.16
C ASP A 284 -14.79 14.19 8.22
N GLY A 285 -15.21 13.32 7.30
CA GLY A 285 -14.90 11.89 7.38
C GLY A 285 -13.40 11.59 7.37
N ILE A 286 -12.65 12.25 6.49
CA ILE A 286 -11.21 12.09 6.38
C ILE A 286 -10.50 12.58 7.66
N GLN A 287 -10.98 13.68 8.27
CA GLN A 287 -10.40 14.20 9.51
C GLN A 287 -10.57 13.22 10.68
N ILE A 288 -11.77 12.64 10.82
CA ILE A 288 -12.02 11.62 11.85
C ILE A 288 -11.16 10.37 11.62
N MET A 289 -10.95 9.98 10.36
CA MET A 289 -10.02 8.89 10.03
C MET A 289 -8.58 9.21 10.45
N LYS A 290 -8.09 10.43 10.20
CA LYS A 290 -6.75 10.86 10.65
C LYS A 290 -6.62 10.71 12.17
N ASP A 291 -7.58 11.19 12.94
CA ASP A 291 -7.53 11.13 14.41
C ASP A 291 -7.59 9.67 14.91
N TYR A 292 -8.42 8.85 14.28
CA TYR A 292 -8.55 7.43 14.57
C TYR A 292 -7.28 6.63 14.25
N MET A 293 -6.68 6.85 13.08
CA MET A 293 -5.48 6.13 12.63
C MET A 293 -4.24 6.48 13.46
N GLU A 294 -4.22 7.62 14.13
CA GLU A 294 -3.15 7.99 15.05
C GLU A 294 -3.36 7.38 16.44
N SER A 295 -4.57 7.52 16.99
CA SER A 295 -4.85 7.27 18.41
C SER A 295 -5.56 5.94 18.71
N GLY A 296 -6.12 5.26 17.72
CA GLY A 296 -7.03 4.13 17.92
C GLY A 296 -8.37 4.54 18.58
N SER A 297 -8.69 5.83 18.59
CA SER A 297 -9.93 6.36 19.15
C SER A 297 -10.49 7.49 18.30
N PHE A 298 -11.80 7.69 18.36
CA PHE A 298 -12.44 8.82 17.70
C PHE A 298 -13.49 9.45 18.62
N ALA A 299 -13.67 10.76 18.46
CA ALA A 299 -14.70 11.51 19.18
C ALA A 299 -15.79 11.92 18.19
N ARG A 300 -17.06 11.67 18.55
CA ARG A 300 -18.20 12.19 17.80
C ARG A 300 -19.32 12.60 18.75
N GLY A 301 -19.66 13.89 18.75
CA GLY A 301 -20.56 14.45 19.76
C GLY A 301 -19.89 14.52 21.14
N LYS A 302 -20.50 13.92 22.17
CA LYS A 302 -19.96 13.90 23.55
C LYS A 302 -19.28 12.58 23.95
N GLN A 303 -19.18 11.61 23.03
CA GLN A 303 -18.61 10.29 23.33
C GLN A 303 -17.28 10.11 22.60
N GLN A 304 -16.29 9.61 23.34
CA GLN A 304 -15.03 9.10 22.81
C GLN A 304 -15.11 7.57 22.78
N VAL A 305 -14.89 6.99 21.61
CA VAL A 305 -14.94 5.55 21.39
C VAL A 305 -13.53 5.07 21.07
N GLN A 306 -13.04 4.09 21.83
CA GLN A 306 -11.82 3.36 21.50
C GLN A 306 -12.15 2.16 20.64
N ALA A 307 -11.34 1.89 19.62
CA ALA A 307 -11.55 0.78 18.71
C ALA A 307 -10.23 0.24 18.17
N LYS A 308 -10.18 -1.04 17.85
CA LYS A 308 -8.96 -1.74 17.44
C LYS A 308 -8.81 -1.94 15.94
N ALA A 309 -9.85 -1.60 15.17
CA ALA A 309 -9.89 -1.80 13.73
C ALA A 309 -8.66 -1.26 12.99
N SER A 310 -8.11 -2.09 12.12
CA SER A 310 -7.10 -1.71 11.14
C SER A 310 -7.77 -1.20 9.86
N PHE A 311 -7.26 -0.12 9.27
CA PHE A 311 -7.70 0.33 7.94
C PHE A 311 -6.80 -0.18 6.83
N VAL A 312 -7.41 -0.89 5.88
CA VAL A 312 -6.70 -1.39 4.70
C VAL A 312 -7.28 -0.78 3.43
N PHE A 313 -6.42 -0.15 2.63
CA PHE A 313 -6.81 0.49 1.39
C PHE A 313 -6.30 -0.30 0.19
N VAL A 314 -7.21 -0.91 -0.56
CA VAL A 314 -6.90 -1.76 -1.70
C VAL A 314 -7.25 -1.04 -3.00
N GLY A 315 -6.30 -0.93 -3.91
CA GLY A 315 -6.52 -0.23 -5.16
C GLY A 315 -5.72 -0.77 -6.33
N ASN A 316 -6.02 -0.20 -7.49
CA ASN A 316 -5.31 -0.50 -8.71
C ASN A 316 -4.37 0.66 -9.06
N ILE A 317 -3.21 0.32 -9.58
CA ILE A 317 -2.28 1.27 -10.18
C ILE A 317 -2.11 0.88 -11.65
N ASP A 318 -2.38 1.82 -12.55
CA ASP A 318 -2.33 1.63 -13.98
C ASP A 318 -1.09 2.36 -14.55
N GLY A 319 -0.33 1.68 -15.40
CA GLY A 319 0.90 2.22 -16.01
C GLY A 319 2.18 1.63 -15.45
N SER A 320 3.31 2.04 -16.02
CA SER A 320 4.65 1.61 -15.56
C SER A 320 4.99 2.30 -14.24
N ILE A 321 5.38 1.51 -13.23
CA ILE A 321 5.83 2.02 -11.93
C ILE A 321 6.99 3.00 -12.10
N GLU A 322 7.92 2.71 -13.00
CA GLU A 322 9.05 3.60 -13.31
C GLU A 322 8.57 4.97 -13.80
N ASN A 323 7.57 5.00 -14.69
CA ASN A 323 7.03 6.25 -15.19
C ASN A 323 6.28 7.01 -14.09
N ILE A 324 5.45 6.33 -13.29
CA ILE A 324 4.68 6.96 -12.21
C ILE A 324 5.60 7.57 -11.16
N VAL A 325 6.68 6.88 -10.80
CA VAL A 325 7.68 7.39 -9.86
C VAL A 325 8.39 8.62 -10.42
N LYS A 326 8.60 8.71 -11.75
CA LYS A 326 9.25 9.87 -12.39
C LYS A 326 8.32 11.07 -12.58
N THR A 327 7.04 10.86 -12.91
CA THR A 327 6.11 11.94 -13.29
C THR A 327 5.11 12.32 -12.20
N SER A 328 4.95 11.49 -11.17
CA SER A 328 3.96 11.68 -10.09
C SER A 328 4.39 10.94 -8.82
N HIS A 329 3.44 10.34 -8.09
CA HIS A 329 3.66 9.56 -6.88
C HIS A 329 2.80 8.29 -6.89
N LEU A 330 3.25 7.27 -6.13
CA LEU A 330 2.60 5.95 -6.04
C LEU A 330 1.26 5.95 -5.29
N LEU A 331 0.89 7.07 -4.68
CA LEU A 331 -0.39 7.28 -3.99
C LEU A 331 -1.44 7.99 -4.88
N SER A 332 -1.11 8.28 -6.14
CA SER A 332 -2.01 8.96 -7.09
C SER A 332 -3.33 8.25 -7.39
N PRO A 333 -3.49 6.92 -7.19
CA PRO A 333 -4.81 6.28 -7.33
C PRO A 333 -5.85 6.69 -6.28
N PHE A 334 -5.46 7.34 -5.18
CA PHE A 334 -6.43 7.82 -4.19
C PHE A 334 -7.19 9.05 -4.73
N PRO A 335 -8.43 9.29 -4.25
CA PRO A 335 -9.18 10.48 -4.61
C PRO A 335 -8.43 11.75 -4.24
N GLN A 336 -8.54 12.81 -5.05
CA GLN A 336 -7.86 14.10 -4.82
C GLN A 336 -8.11 14.66 -3.41
N GLU A 337 -9.32 14.50 -2.87
CA GLU A 337 -9.68 14.93 -1.51
C GLU A 337 -8.92 14.17 -0.40
N MET A 338 -8.41 12.98 -0.70
CA MET A 338 -7.60 12.15 0.20
C MET A 338 -6.09 12.26 -0.07
N ILE A 339 -5.67 12.99 -1.12
CA ILE A 339 -4.25 13.27 -1.36
C ILE A 339 -3.77 14.32 -0.36
N ASP A 340 -3.41 13.83 0.83
CA ASP A 340 -3.04 14.65 1.98
C ASP A 340 -1.89 13.98 2.74
N THR A 341 -0.82 14.74 2.96
CA THR A 341 0.40 14.22 3.58
C THR A 341 0.14 13.72 5.00
N ALA A 342 -0.68 14.43 5.79
CA ALA A 342 -1.01 14.01 7.14
C ALA A 342 -1.82 12.71 7.18
N PHE A 343 -2.70 12.47 6.21
CA PHE A 343 -3.44 11.21 6.07
C PHE A 343 -2.49 10.05 5.77
N PHE A 344 -1.67 10.18 4.74
CA PHE A 344 -0.76 9.10 4.31
C PHE A 344 0.40 8.85 5.28
N ASP A 345 0.84 9.86 6.04
CA ASP A 345 1.86 9.67 7.07
C ASP A 345 1.39 8.73 8.20
N ARG A 346 0.09 8.44 8.31
CA ARG A 346 -0.49 7.48 9.26
C ARG A 346 -0.56 6.04 8.72
N PHE A 347 -0.12 5.79 7.49
CA PHE A 347 0.02 4.42 6.97
C PHE A 347 1.30 3.79 7.52
N HIS A 348 1.20 2.60 8.08
CA HIS A 348 2.36 1.86 8.57
C HIS A 348 3.13 1.22 7.41
N ASN A 349 2.44 0.85 6.33
CA ASN A 349 3.01 0.06 5.25
C ASN A 349 2.34 0.34 3.89
N TYR A 350 3.15 0.35 2.84
CA TYR A 350 2.74 0.31 1.44
C TYR A 350 3.21 -1.02 0.84
N ILE A 351 2.25 -1.91 0.55
CA ILE A 351 2.52 -3.18 -0.14
C ILE A 351 2.56 -2.91 -1.66
N PRO A 352 3.69 -3.19 -2.34
CA PRO A 352 3.84 -3.00 -3.77
C PRO A 352 3.13 -4.14 -4.51
N GLY A 353 1.83 -4.01 -4.72
CA GLY A 353 1.02 -5.08 -5.31
C GLY A 353 1.43 -5.46 -6.74
N TRP A 354 2.28 -4.66 -7.40
CA TRP A 354 2.89 -4.99 -8.70
C TRP A 354 4.03 -6.02 -8.62
N GLU A 355 4.60 -6.25 -7.43
CA GLU A 355 5.58 -7.32 -7.18
C GLU A 355 4.88 -8.67 -6.89
N ILE A 356 3.55 -8.67 -6.78
CA ILE A 356 2.74 -9.89 -6.66
C ILE A 356 2.20 -10.25 -8.05
N PRO A 357 2.45 -11.47 -8.55
CA PRO A 357 1.99 -11.87 -9.88
C PRO A 357 0.46 -11.90 -9.96
N LYS A 358 -0.07 -11.67 -11.17
CA LYS A 358 -1.50 -11.84 -11.45
C LYS A 358 -1.87 -13.31 -11.26
N MET A 359 -2.95 -13.56 -10.53
CA MET A 359 -3.39 -14.91 -10.19
C MET A 359 -3.78 -15.69 -11.44
N ARG A 360 -3.23 -16.91 -11.55
CA ARG A 360 -3.55 -17.94 -12.55
C ARG A 360 -3.84 -19.25 -11.82
N PRO A 361 -4.46 -20.25 -12.46
CA PRO A 361 -4.78 -21.53 -11.83
C PRO A 361 -3.61 -22.18 -11.06
N GLU A 362 -2.39 -22.09 -11.59
CA GLU A 362 -1.16 -22.62 -10.97
C GLU A 362 -0.79 -21.95 -9.64
N PHE A 363 -1.20 -20.71 -9.38
CA PHE A 363 -0.91 -19.99 -8.13
C PHE A 363 -1.80 -20.41 -6.96
N PHE A 364 -2.81 -21.26 -7.20
CA PHE A 364 -3.68 -21.76 -6.14
C PHE A 364 -3.22 -23.14 -5.70
N THR A 365 -3.05 -23.30 -4.38
CA THR A 365 -2.61 -24.58 -3.83
C THR A 365 -3.72 -25.62 -3.88
N ASN A 366 -3.31 -26.88 -4.05
CA ASN A 366 -4.15 -28.05 -3.85
C ASN A 366 -3.78 -28.80 -2.56
N GLU A 367 -2.84 -28.26 -1.79
CA GLU A 367 -2.28 -28.87 -0.60
C GLU A 367 -3.10 -28.55 0.66
N TYR A 368 -2.71 -29.14 1.79
CA TYR A 368 -3.30 -28.83 3.09
C TYR A 368 -2.86 -27.44 3.57
N GLY A 369 -3.82 -26.70 4.14
CA GLY A 369 -3.59 -25.48 4.91
C GLY A 369 -4.56 -25.40 6.09
N PHE A 370 -4.37 -24.43 6.98
CA PHE A 370 -5.28 -24.22 8.12
C PHE A 370 -6.70 -23.93 7.64
N ILE A 371 -7.68 -24.45 8.37
CA ILE A 371 -9.07 -24.00 8.23
C ILE A 371 -9.08 -22.50 8.54
N THR A 372 -9.75 -21.72 7.69
CA THR A 372 -9.72 -20.25 7.72
C THR A 372 -10.17 -19.69 9.07
N ASP A 373 -11.20 -20.29 9.68
CA ASP A 373 -11.68 -19.88 11.01
C ASP A 373 -10.64 -20.16 12.11
N TYR A 374 -9.97 -21.31 12.07
CA TYR A 374 -8.85 -21.61 12.98
C TYR A 374 -7.71 -20.59 12.80
N MET A 375 -7.43 -20.22 11.54
CA MET A 375 -6.42 -19.21 11.22
C MET A 375 -6.76 -17.84 11.80
N ALA A 376 -8.01 -17.42 11.65
CA ALA A 376 -8.50 -16.16 12.17
C ALA A 376 -8.44 -16.08 13.70
N GLU A 377 -8.77 -17.17 14.40
CA GLU A 377 -8.73 -17.20 15.87
C GLU A 377 -7.30 -17.06 16.42
N TRP A 378 -6.31 -17.77 15.86
CA TRP A 378 -4.93 -17.60 16.35
C TRP A 378 -4.35 -16.23 16.01
N MET A 379 -4.66 -15.67 14.83
CA MET A 379 -4.23 -14.30 14.49
C MET A 379 -4.82 -13.28 15.45
N ARG A 380 -6.10 -13.44 15.79
CA ARG A 380 -6.80 -12.57 16.73
C ARG A 380 -6.25 -12.70 18.15
N GLU A 381 -5.89 -13.89 18.60
CA GLU A 381 -5.26 -14.10 19.89
C GLU A 381 -3.89 -13.38 19.97
N LEU A 382 -3.11 -13.42 18.89
CA LEU A 382 -1.82 -12.73 18.80
C LEU A 382 -1.93 -11.19 18.90
N GLN A 383 -3.10 -10.60 18.65
CA GLN A 383 -3.31 -9.16 18.86
C GLN A 383 -3.11 -8.72 20.31
N LYS A 384 -3.18 -9.65 21.27
CA LYS A 384 -2.97 -9.38 22.70
C LYS A 384 -1.51 -9.29 23.11
N TYR A 385 -0.61 -9.85 22.29
CA TYR A 385 0.83 -9.92 22.56
C TYR A 385 1.55 -8.74 21.90
N ASN A 386 2.72 -8.37 22.40
CA ASN A 386 3.48 -7.22 21.90
C ASN A 386 4.91 -7.61 21.53
N PHE A 387 5.24 -7.52 20.24
CA PHE A 387 6.55 -7.88 19.70
C PHE A 387 7.34 -6.61 19.27
N SER A 388 6.84 -5.41 19.58
CA SER A 388 7.42 -4.13 19.11
C SER A 388 8.84 -3.86 19.60
N ASN A 389 9.27 -4.52 20.68
CA ASN A 389 10.59 -4.36 21.27
C ASN A 389 11.63 -5.36 20.73
N ALA A 390 11.25 -6.27 19.82
CA ALA A 390 12.15 -7.27 19.25
C ALA A 390 13.39 -6.63 18.58
N ILE A 391 13.19 -5.48 17.93
CA ILE A 391 14.26 -4.70 17.29
C ILE A 391 15.32 -4.28 18.31
N ASP A 392 14.90 -3.75 19.47
CA ASP A 392 15.76 -3.08 20.44
C ASP A 392 16.81 -4.04 21.06
N LYS A 393 16.59 -5.35 20.95
CA LYS A 393 17.54 -6.39 21.40
C LYS A 393 18.79 -6.49 20.50
N TYR A 394 18.66 -6.19 19.21
CA TYR A 394 19.70 -6.48 18.22
C TYR A 394 20.10 -5.28 17.37
N PHE A 395 19.18 -4.32 17.17
CA PHE A 395 19.35 -3.21 16.24
C PHE A 395 18.89 -1.87 16.84
N LYS A 396 19.40 -0.78 16.29
CA LYS A 396 18.94 0.59 16.56
C LYS A 396 18.54 1.27 15.26
N LEU A 397 17.38 1.93 15.24
CA LEU A 397 16.93 2.66 14.06
C LEU A 397 17.77 3.93 13.82
N GLY A 398 17.93 4.28 12.54
CA GLY A 398 18.63 5.46 12.07
C GLY A 398 18.02 6.79 12.54
N ARG A 399 18.77 7.88 12.34
CA ARG A 399 18.38 9.21 12.84
C ARG A 399 17.27 9.88 12.03
N ASP A 400 17.15 9.53 10.75
CA ASP A 400 16.18 10.13 9.82
C ASP A 400 14.74 9.59 10.04
N LEU A 401 14.55 8.62 10.95
CA LEU A 401 13.22 8.12 11.30
C LEU A 401 12.59 8.99 12.39
N ASN A 402 11.48 9.66 12.06
CA ASN A 402 10.69 10.37 13.06
C ASN A 402 9.87 9.40 13.94
N GLN A 403 9.18 9.92 14.97
CA GLN A 403 8.43 9.07 15.91
C GLN A 403 7.33 8.22 15.24
N ARG A 404 6.66 8.75 14.20
CA ARG A 404 5.66 7.98 13.43
C ARG A 404 6.32 6.90 12.58
N ASP A 405 7.48 7.20 11.99
CA ASP A 405 8.27 6.23 11.24
C ASP A 405 8.73 5.07 12.14
N VAL A 406 9.23 5.39 13.34
CA VAL A 406 9.59 4.39 14.34
C VAL A 406 8.38 3.54 14.74
N LYS A 407 7.21 4.14 15.01
CA LYS A 407 5.96 3.41 15.33
C LYS A 407 5.53 2.50 14.18
N ALA A 408 5.59 2.99 12.94
CA ALA A 408 5.25 2.23 11.73
C ALA A 408 6.15 1.01 11.53
N VAL A 409 7.46 1.21 11.65
CA VAL A 409 8.47 0.14 11.52
C VAL A 409 8.30 -0.88 12.64
N LYS A 410 8.22 -0.45 13.91
CA LYS A 410 8.04 -1.36 15.06
C LYS A 410 6.78 -2.20 14.95
N LYS A 411 5.64 -1.60 14.56
CA LYS A 411 4.39 -2.35 14.35
C LYS A 411 4.49 -3.34 13.20
N THR A 412 5.17 -2.98 12.11
CA THR A 412 5.34 -3.88 10.96
C THR A 412 6.22 -5.08 11.33
N VAL A 413 7.34 -4.86 12.04
CA VAL A 413 8.17 -5.95 12.56
C VAL A 413 7.39 -6.82 13.53
N SER A 414 6.68 -6.21 14.48
CA SER A 414 5.82 -6.93 15.43
C SER A 414 4.82 -7.84 14.72
N GLY A 415 4.12 -7.32 13.70
CA GLY A 415 3.18 -8.10 12.90
C GLY A 415 3.81 -9.26 12.14
N LEU A 416 4.93 -9.04 11.45
CA LEU A 416 5.64 -10.09 10.73
C LEU A 416 6.14 -11.20 11.67
N LEU A 417 6.73 -10.82 12.81
CA LEU A 417 7.21 -11.79 13.79
C LEU A 417 6.07 -12.55 14.46
N LYS A 418 4.92 -11.92 14.75
CA LYS A 418 3.74 -12.63 15.24
C LYS A 418 3.27 -13.71 14.27
N ILE A 419 3.28 -13.43 12.96
CA ILE A 419 2.83 -14.40 11.96
C ILE A 419 3.85 -15.53 11.78
N LEU A 420 5.14 -15.20 11.69
CA LEU A 420 6.20 -16.15 11.36
C LEU A 420 6.74 -16.92 12.58
N HIS A 421 6.80 -16.26 13.73
CA HIS A 421 7.32 -16.77 15.00
C HIS A 421 6.35 -16.47 16.15
N PRO A 422 5.10 -16.98 16.10
CA PRO A 422 4.09 -16.71 17.13
C PRO A 422 4.52 -17.21 18.52
N ASP A 423 5.49 -18.11 18.57
CA ASP A 423 6.12 -18.71 19.75
C ASP A 423 7.33 -17.92 20.29
N GLU A 424 7.59 -16.71 19.76
CA GLU A 424 8.70 -15.83 20.14
C GLU A 424 10.10 -16.43 19.93
N SER A 425 10.23 -17.54 19.20
CA SER A 425 11.50 -18.22 18.94
C SER A 425 12.34 -17.62 17.81
N TYR A 426 12.20 -16.31 17.57
CA TYR A 426 12.91 -15.60 16.50
C TYR A 426 14.38 -15.33 16.85
N THR A 427 15.23 -15.50 15.84
CA THR A 427 16.67 -15.22 15.92
C THR A 427 16.97 -13.75 15.58
N LYS A 428 18.25 -13.35 15.67
CA LYS A 428 18.69 -12.03 15.21
C LYS A 428 18.42 -11.81 13.71
N ASP A 429 18.60 -12.86 12.90
CA ASP A 429 18.43 -12.79 11.45
C ASP A 429 16.95 -12.65 11.08
N ASP A 430 16.07 -13.36 11.78
CA ASP A 430 14.62 -13.22 11.59
C ASP A 430 14.12 -11.80 11.88
N VAL A 431 14.67 -11.18 12.94
CA VAL A 431 14.39 -9.76 13.25
C VAL A 431 14.96 -8.84 12.18
N ARG A 432 16.14 -9.15 11.61
CA ARG A 432 16.74 -8.37 10.52
C ARG A 432 15.86 -8.42 9.27
N ASP A 433 15.44 -9.60 8.83
CA ASP A 433 14.62 -9.78 7.64
C ASP A 433 13.29 -8.99 7.77
N ALA A 434 12.63 -9.11 8.93
CA ALA A 434 11.42 -8.35 9.21
C ALA A 434 11.66 -6.83 9.28
N LEU A 435 12.78 -6.40 9.86
CA LEU A 435 13.18 -5.00 9.99
C LEU A 435 13.45 -4.36 8.63
N GLU A 436 14.22 -5.03 7.77
CA GLU A 436 14.53 -4.53 6.43
C GLU A 436 13.26 -4.38 5.59
N TYR A 437 12.38 -5.40 5.59
CA TYR A 437 11.09 -5.31 4.94
C TYR A 437 10.26 -4.12 5.46
N ALA A 438 10.18 -3.95 6.78
CA ALA A 438 9.44 -2.87 7.42
C ALA A 438 9.98 -1.48 7.05
N LEU A 439 11.30 -1.33 7.02
CA LEU A 439 11.96 -0.08 6.62
C LEU A 439 11.70 0.26 5.16
N ILE A 440 11.81 -0.72 4.24
CA ILE A 440 11.53 -0.52 2.81
C ILE A 440 10.07 -0.10 2.59
N ALA A 441 9.14 -0.83 3.21
CA ALA A 441 7.71 -0.54 3.12
C ALA A 441 7.34 0.85 3.65
N ARG A 442 7.90 1.26 4.79
CA ARG A 442 7.65 2.60 5.35
C ARG A 442 8.36 3.69 4.56
N ARG A 443 9.60 3.46 4.11
CA ARG A 443 10.34 4.39 3.25
C ARG A 443 9.57 4.67 1.95
N ARG A 444 8.94 3.67 1.34
CA ARG A 444 8.10 3.85 0.14
C ARG A 444 7.01 4.92 0.33
N ILE A 445 6.37 4.96 1.50
CA ILE A 445 5.40 6.00 1.85
C ILE A 445 6.09 7.36 1.95
N LYS A 446 7.22 7.44 2.66
CA LYS A 446 7.97 8.69 2.87
C LYS A 446 8.50 9.28 1.57
N GLU A 447 8.96 8.46 0.64
CA GLU A 447 9.36 8.89 -0.70
C GLU A 447 8.18 9.52 -1.45
N GLN A 448 6.94 9.05 -1.23
CA GLN A 448 5.76 9.68 -1.82
C GLN A 448 5.38 10.97 -1.10
N LEU A 449 5.47 11.01 0.23
CA LEU A 449 5.24 12.23 1.01
C LEU A 449 6.25 13.33 0.64
N LYS A 450 7.51 12.98 0.39
CA LYS A 450 8.54 13.89 -0.12
C LYS A 450 8.12 14.52 -1.46
N LYS A 451 7.50 13.74 -2.35
CA LYS A 451 7.00 14.26 -3.64
C LYS A 451 5.76 15.15 -3.50
N ILE A 452 4.89 14.86 -2.53
CA ILE A 452 3.64 15.61 -2.33
C ILE A 452 3.86 16.87 -1.48
N GLY A 453 4.58 16.75 -0.37
CA GLY A 453 4.81 17.82 0.62
C GLY A 453 6.19 18.50 0.54
N GLY A 454 7.07 18.07 -0.37
CA GLY A 454 8.37 18.70 -0.57
C GLY A 454 9.29 18.59 0.64
N MET A 455 9.88 19.73 1.03
CA MET A 455 10.91 19.83 2.07
C MET A 455 10.46 19.40 3.47
N GLU A 456 9.16 19.30 3.75
CA GLU A 456 8.67 18.80 5.04
C GLU A 456 9.06 17.33 5.29
N PHE A 457 9.29 16.55 4.22
CA PHE A 457 9.54 15.10 4.28
C PHE A 457 10.89 14.69 3.68
N TYR A 458 11.92 15.53 3.83
CA TYR A 458 13.25 15.29 3.24
C TYR A 458 14.04 14.14 3.91
N ASP A 459 13.76 13.84 5.18
CA ASP A 459 14.38 12.76 5.96
C ASP A 459 13.90 11.37 5.50
N VAL A 460 14.37 10.93 4.32
CA VAL A 460 14.02 9.62 3.71
C VAL A 460 15.16 8.60 3.73
N ASN A 461 16.33 8.94 4.27
CA ASN A 461 17.48 8.03 4.29
C ASN A 461 17.37 7.04 5.45
N PHE A 462 16.39 6.14 5.35
CA PHE A 462 16.15 5.14 6.37
C PHE A 462 17.34 4.19 6.50
N SER A 463 17.74 3.97 7.74
CA SER A 463 18.86 3.10 8.11
C SER A 463 18.59 2.40 9.44
N TYR A 464 19.40 1.41 9.74
CA TYR A 464 19.49 0.78 11.05
C TYR A 464 20.95 0.44 11.36
N ILE A 465 21.26 0.27 12.64
CA ILE A 465 22.59 -0.02 13.17
C ILE A 465 22.54 -1.38 13.84
N ASP A 466 23.43 -2.29 13.45
CA ASP A 466 23.64 -3.56 14.15
C ASP A 466 24.40 -3.31 15.46
N LEU A 467 23.81 -3.69 16.61
CA LEU A 467 24.42 -3.41 17.91
C LEU A 467 25.70 -4.22 18.18
N SER A 468 25.90 -5.34 17.49
CA SER A 468 27.10 -6.17 17.64
C SER A 468 28.25 -5.72 16.72
N GLU A 469 27.93 -5.18 15.55
CA GLU A 469 28.93 -4.76 14.56
C GLU A 469 29.20 -3.24 14.59
N GLY A 470 28.25 -2.44 15.06
CA GLY A 470 28.30 -0.98 15.03
C GLY A 470 28.17 -0.36 13.63
N SER A 471 27.94 -1.18 12.60
CA SER A 471 27.77 -0.78 11.21
C SER A 471 26.36 -0.20 10.99
N GLU A 472 26.29 0.96 10.31
CA GLU A 472 25.01 1.54 9.87
C GLU A 472 24.69 1.05 8.46
N ILE A 473 23.54 0.41 8.31
CA ILE A 473 23.04 -0.18 7.07
C ILE A 473 21.88 0.68 6.58
N ARG A 474 21.99 1.20 5.36
CA ARG A 474 20.95 2.00 4.70
C ARG A 474 20.09 1.10 3.82
N VAL A 475 18.77 1.28 3.92
CA VAL A 475 17.81 0.56 3.07
C VAL A 475 17.39 1.44 1.90
N SER A 476 17.23 0.89 0.70
CA SER A 476 16.68 1.61 -0.45
C SER A 476 15.36 0.98 -0.89
N VAL A 477 14.54 1.73 -1.63
CA VAL A 477 13.35 1.15 -2.28
C VAL A 477 13.71 0.73 -3.71
N PRO A 478 13.31 -0.48 -4.16
CA PRO A 478 13.66 -0.98 -5.49
C PRO A 478 13.25 -0.04 -6.63
N GLU A 479 12.10 0.62 -6.51
CA GLU A 479 11.58 1.53 -7.53
C GLU A 479 12.37 2.85 -7.67
N SER A 480 13.17 3.23 -6.67
CA SER A 480 14.05 4.41 -6.73
C SER A 480 15.38 4.12 -7.41
N SER A 481 15.65 2.86 -7.78
CA SER A 481 16.86 2.44 -8.51
C SER A 481 16.77 2.62 -10.03
N ALA A 482 15.71 3.27 -10.53
CA ALA A 482 15.60 3.68 -11.92
C ALA A 482 16.84 4.51 -12.32
N LYS A 483 17.47 4.17 -13.46
CA LYS A 483 18.57 4.94 -14.07
C LYS A 483 18.33 6.43 -13.87
N THR A 484 19.30 7.10 -13.25
CA THR A 484 19.24 8.54 -12.99
C THR A 484 18.80 9.28 -14.25
N LEU A 485 17.92 10.28 -14.09
CA LEU A 485 17.39 11.05 -15.22
C LEU A 485 18.52 11.67 -16.06
N ILE A 486 19.63 12.00 -15.41
CA ILE A 486 20.88 12.43 -16.02
C ILE A 486 21.82 11.22 -16.13
N PRO A 487 22.22 10.80 -17.35
CA PRO A 487 23.14 9.68 -17.53
C PRO A 487 24.57 10.05 -17.11
N SER A 488 25.38 9.04 -16.78
CA SER A 488 26.80 9.20 -16.46
C SER A 488 27.69 9.43 -17.68
N ASP A 489 27.21 9.05 -18.87
CA ASP A 489 27.96 9.15 -20.12
C ASP A 489 28.09 10.60 -20.60
N THR A 490 29.14 10.86 -21.37
CA THR A 490 29.29 12.14 -22.08
C THR A 490 28.19 12.30 -23.11
N LEU A 491 27.47 13.42 -23.03
CA LEU A 491 26.36 13.72 -23.94
C LEU A 491 26.87 14.30 -25.27
N PRO A 492 26.09 14.21 -26.36
CA PRO A 492 26.43 14.90 -27.61
C PRO A 492 26.56 16.42 -27.42
N PRO A 493 27.43 17.10 -28.18
CA PRO A 493 27.52 18.56 -28.18
C PRO A 493 26.17 19.23 -28.37
N GLY A 494 25.91 20.29 -27.62
CA GLY A 494 24.64 21.02 -27.60
C GLY A 494 23.58 20.44 -26.66
N THR A 495 23.83 19.29 -26.02
CA THR A 495 22.90 18.72 -25.02
C THR A 495 23.19 19.27 -23.64
N VAL A 496 22.20 19.86 -22.97
CA VAL A 496 22.35 20.40 -21.61
C VAL A 496 21.16 20.06 -20.71
N TYR A 497 21.41 20.02 -19.39
CA TYR A 497 20.37 19.92 -18.36
C TYR A 497 20.32 21.21 -17.54
N THR A 498 19.11 21.68 -17.26
CA THR A 498 18.84 22.88 -16.48
C THR A 498 17.60 22.66 -15.62
N ILE A 499 17.37 23.51 -14.62
CA ILE A 499 16.13 23.49 -13.85
C ILE A 499 15.25 24.66 -14.30
N GLY A 500 14.08 24.34 -14.83
CA GLY A 500 13.06 25.32 -15.18
C GLY A 500 12.12 25.60 -14.01
N VAL A 501 11.55 26.81 -13.98
CA VAL A 501 10.54 27.19 -12.98
C VAL A 501 9.22 27.45 -13.67
N ASN A 502 8.14 26.83 -13.19
CA ASN A 502 6.80 27.11 -13.66
C ASN A 502 6.36 28.50 -13.15
N PRO A 503 6.02 29.43 -14.06
CA PRO A 503 5.70 30.81 -13.69
C PRO A 503 4.37 30.96 -12.93
N GLU A 504 3.46 29.98 -12.99
CA GLU A 504 2.12 30.07 -12.39
C GLU A 504 2.10 29.58 -10.94
N ASN A 505 2.82 28.50 -10.62
CA ASN A 505 2.80 27.86 -9.30
C ASN A 505 4.17 27.78 -8.61
N GLY A 506 5.25 28.21 -9.27
CA GLY A 506 6.61 28.15 -8.73
C GLY A 506 7.23 26.75 -8.65
N HIS A 507 6.56 25.73 -9.18
CA HIS A 507 7.11 24.37 -9.25
C HIS A 507 8.38 24.36 -10.10
N LYS A 508 9.41 23.67 -9.60
CA LYS A 508 10.71 23.56 -10.26
C LYS A 508 10.84 22.16 -10.85
N GLY A 509 11.50 22.04 -12.01
CA GLY A 509 11.65 20.75 -12.67
C GLY A 509 12.85 20.69 -13.61
N LEU A 510 13.37 19.48 -13.81
CA LEU A 510 14.49 19.21 -14.72
C LEU A 510 14.03 19.35 -16.18
N ILE A 511 14.70 20.22 -16.92
CA ILE A 511 14.53 20.43 -18.35
C ILE A 511 15.79 19.96 -19.07
N ARG A 512 15.61 19.16 -20.11
CA ARG A 512 16.67 18.77 -21.04
C ARG A 512 16.55 19.58 -22.32
N LEU A 513 17.66 20.15 -22.77
CA LEU A 513 17.78 20.80 -24.06
C LEU A 513 18.64 19.94 -24.97
N ASP A 514 18.14 19.62 -26.15
CA ASP A 514 18.86 18.91 -27.21
C ASP A 514 18.97 19.83 -28.42
N LEU A 515 20.20 20.20 -28.80
CA LEU A 515 20.48 21.04 -29.95
C LEU A 515 21.07 20.22 -31.10
N GLN A 516 20.48 20.35 -32.28
CA GLN A 516 21.05 19.87 -33.52
C GLN A 516 21.61 21.04 -34.33
N VAL A 517 22.86 20.90 -34.77
CA VAL A 517 23.58 21.91 -35.57
C VAL A 517 23.90 21.32 -36.94
N ILE A 518 23.50 22.00 -38.01
CA ILE A 518 23.69 21.58 -39.41
C ILE A 518 24.30 22.78 -40.17
N SER A 519 25.15 22.56 -41.17
CA SER A 519 25.65 23.66 -42.00
C SER A 519 24.50 24.42 -42.67
N GLY A 520 24.51 25.75 -42.59
CA GLY A 520 23.36 26.57 -42.95
C GLY A 520 23.68 28.06 -43.02
N SER A 521 22.66 28.90 -42.83
CA SER A 521 22.72 30.36 -42.97
C SER A 521 22.36 31.14 -41.69
N GLY A 522 22.16 30.44 -40.58
CA GLY A 522 21.80 31.04 -39.29
C GLY A 522 20.33 30.87 -38.91
N LYS A 523 19.60 29.96 -39.57
CA LYS A 523 18.19 29.69 -39.26
C LYS A 523 18.07 29.01 -37.90
N PHE A 524 17.17 29.46 -37.06
CA PHE A 524 16.90 28.86 -35.75
C PHE A 524 15.44 28.39 -35.67
N GLU A 525 15.24 27.11 -35.39
CA GLU A 525 13.95 26.50 -35.14
C GLU A 525 13.93 25.86 -33.74
N HIS A 526 12.74 25.77 -33.14
CA HIS A 526 12.60 25.20 -31.81
C HIS A 526 11.31 24.40 -31.61
N THR A 527 11.37 23.38 -30.76
CA THR A 527 10.22 22.54 -30.38
C THR A 527 10.22 22.23 -28.88
N GLY A 528 9.04 21.94 -28.30
CA GLY A 528 8.92 21.61 -26.87
C GLY A 528 8.83 22.80 -25.90
N PHE A 529 8.61 24.01 -26.43
CA PHE A 529 8.40 25.24 -25.65
C PHE A 529 6.93 25.66 -25.70
N ASN A 530 6.27 25.70 -24.53
CA ASN A 530 4.80 25.79 -24.44
C ASN A 530 4.27 27.15 -23.95
N ASN A 531 5.13 28.17 -23.83
CA ASN A 531 4.78 29.49 -23.31
C ASN A 531 5.55 30.63 -24.01
N SER A 532 5.03 31.86 -23.91
CA SER A 532 5.56 33.05 -24.59
C SER A 532 6.86 33.57 -23.98
N GLU A 533 7.04 33.44 -22.67
CA GLU A 533 8.21 33.94 -21.94
C GLU A 533 9.49 33.26 -22.42
N VAL A 534 9.46 31.93 -22.63
CA VAL A 534 10.64 31.22 -23.14
C VAL A 534 10.95 31.59 -24.59
N LYS A 535 9.96 32.00 -25.38
CA LYS A 535 10.23 32.51 -26.74
C LYS A 535 11.00 33.83 -26.70
N GLU A 536 10.84 34.63 -25.65
CA GLU A 536 11.65 35.84 -25.43
C GLU A 536 13.06 35.45 -24.98
N GLU A 537 13.20 34.56 -23.98
CA GLU A 537 14.51 34.03 -23.54
C GLU A 537 15.32 33.44 -24.72
N ILE A 538 14.68 32.69 -25.62
CA ILE A 538 15.33 32.17 -26.84
C ILE A 538 15.89 33.32 -27.71
N LYS A 539 15.10 34.37 -27.93
CA LYS A 539 15.53 35.52 -28.76
C LYS A 539 16.68 36.28 -28.10
N GLU A 540 16.64 36.44 -26.79
CA GLU A 540 17.68 37.10 -26.01
C GLU A 540 18.99 36.29 -26.07
N ALA A 541 18.94 34.97 -25.84
CA ALA A 541 20.09 34.09 -25.97
C ALA A 541 20.71 34.11 -27.38
N ILE A 542 19.88 34.10 -28.44
CA ILE A 542 20.33 34.20 -29.84
C ILE A 542 21.00 35.56 -30.12
N SER A 543 20.41 36.64 -29.64
CA SER A 543 20.97 37.99 -29.81
C SER A 543 22.31 38.10 -29.09
N PHE A 544 22.39 37.54 -27.88
CA PHE A 544 23.61 37.56 -27.08
C PHE A 544 24.75 36.76 -27.72
N ILE A 545 24.50 35.54 -28.23
CA ILE A 545 25.54 34.75 -28.90
C ILE A 545 26.02 35.42 -30.19
N GLN A 546 25.11 35.99 -30.99
CA GLN A 546 25.51 36.70 -32.21
C GLN A 546 26.44 37.87 -31.93
N ALA A 547 26.26 38.56 -30.79
CA ALA A 547 27.12 39.65 -30.36
C ALA A 547 28.44 39.17 -29.72
N ASN A 548 28.45 38.05 -28.99
CA ASN A 548 29.56 37.68 -28.10
C ASN A 548 30.34 36.42 -28.49
N LEU A 549 29.93 35.65 -29.51
CA LEU A 549 30.57 34.38 -29.86
C LEU A 549 32.07 34.51 -30.16
N HIS A 550 32.51 35.63 -30.75
CA HIS A 550 33.92 35.93 -31.02
C HIS A 550 34.80 35.97 -29.76
N ARG A 551 34.20 36.25 -28.59
CA ARG A 551 34.89 36.25 -27.28
C ARG A 551 35.13 34.84 -26.75
N ILE A 552 34.40 33.85 -27.26
CA ILE A 552 34.55 32.43 -26.91
C ILE A 552 35.46 31.72 -27.91
N SER A 553 35.27 31.98 -29.21
CA SER A 553 36.14 31.44 -30.26
C SER A 553 36.20 32.40 -31.44
N ALA A 554 37.41 32.86 -31.78
CA ALA A 554 37.64 33.81 -32.87
C ALA A 554 37.19 33.29 -34.25
N ASN A 555 37.17 31.97 -34.44
CA ASN A 555 36.81 31.33 -35.71
C ASN A 555 35.35 30.86 -35.76
N ALA A 556 34.61 30.94 -34.64
CA ALA A 556 33.22 30.49 -34.59
C ALA A 556 32.29 31.57 -35.14
N ASN A 557 31.39 31.19 -36.05
CA ASN A 557 30.40 32.09 -36.62
C ASN A 557 29.01 31.46 -36.57
N PHE A 558 28.08 32.14 -35.91
CA PHE A 558 26.71 31.69 -35.76
C PHE A 558 26.01 31.47 -37.11
N LYS A 559 26.31 32.29 -38.12
CA LYS A 559 25.66 32.24 -39.44
C LYS A 559 26.08 31.05 -40.30
N ASN A 560 27.12 30.31 -39.92
CA ASN A 560 27.58 29.15 -40.70
C ASN A 560 26.69 27.91 -40.52
N TYR A 561 25.75 27.96 -39.56
CA TYR A 561 24.94 26.81 -39.18
C TYR A 561 23.47 27.18 -39.04
N ASP A 562 22.61 26.22 -39.28
CA ASP A 562 21.21 26.22 -38.86
C ASP A 562 21.06 25.35 -37.60
N TYR A 563 20.11 25.75 -36.75
CA TYR A 563 19.93 25.24 -35.40
C TYR A 563 18.51 24.73 -35.21
N HIS A 564 18.37 23.54 -34.63
CA HIS A 564 17.10 23.04 -34.15
C HIS A 564 17.21 22.66 -32.67
N LEU A 565 16.58 23.46 -31.80
CA LEU A 565 16.60 23.27 -30.36
C LEU A 565 15.30 22.61 -29.87
N LYS A 566 15.41 21.47 -29.19
CA LYS A 566 14.28 20.83 -28.54
C LYS A 566 14.40 20.92 -27.03
N ALA A 567 13.35 21.35 -26.36
CA ALA A 567 13.21 21.16 -24.91
C ALA A 567 12.35 19.94 -24.58
N THR A 568 12.78 19.18 -23.58
CA THR A 568 12.03 18.08 -22.98
C THR A 568 11.88 18.36 -21.49
N ASP A 569 10.65 18.59 -21.05
CA ASP A 569 10.30 18.66 -19.64
C ASP A 569 10.22 17.25 -19.06
N ILE A 570 11.26 16.85 -18.31
CA ILE A 570 11.42 15.48 -17.83
C ILE A 570 10.46 15.18 -16.68
N GLN A 571 10.11 16.20 -15.89
CA GLN A 571 9.27 16.06 -14.70
C GLN A 571 7.82 16.55 -14.93
N SER A 572 7.48 16.92 -16.16
CA SER A 572 6.12 17.33 -16.57
C SER A 572 5.55 18.49 -15.73
N ILE A 573 6.39 19.47 -15.39
CA ILE A 573 5.98 20.70 -14.71
C ILE A 573 5.12 21.62 -15.58
N GLY A 574 5.07 21.38 -16.90
CA GLY A 574 4.23 22.11 -17.84
C GLY A 574 4.95 23.32 -18.44
N LYS A 575 4.48 24.53 -18.15
CA LYS A 575 5.16 25.76 -18.56
C LYS A 575 6.41 25.95 -17.70
N PHE A 576 7.49 26.49 -18.27
CA PHE A 576 8.71 26.80 -17.52
C PHE A 576 9.35 28.09 -18.03
N LYS A 577 10.29 28.65 -17.26
CA LYS A 577 11.12 29.82 -17.60
C LYS A 577 12.48 29.75 -16.89
N ASN A 578 13.32 30.76 -17.07
CA ASN A 578 14.66 30.94 -16.53
C ASN A 578 15.69 29.95 -17.09
N ILE A 579 15.71 29.75 -18.41
CA ILE A 579 16.63 28.82 -19.07
C ILE A 579 17.52 29.49 -20.12
N GLU A 580 17.51 30.83 -20.20
CA GLU A 580 18.24 31.62 -21.20
C GLU A 580 19.73 31.29 -21.26
N LEU A 581 20.40 31.24 -20.10
CA LEU A 581 21.83 30.91 -20.03
C LEU A 581 22.10 29.48 -20.54
N SER A 582 21.22 28.54 -20.24
CA SER A 582 21.33 27.15 -20.69
C SER A 582 21.15 27.03 -22.21
N ILE A 583 20.28 27.85 -22.80
CA ILE A 583 20.15 27.96 -24.26
C ILE A 583 21.44 28.52 -24.87
N PHE A 584 22.00 29.58 -24.28
CA PHE A 584 23.27 30.16 -24.73
C PHE A 584 24.43 29.15 -24.68
N ILE A 585 24.59 28.42 -23.58
CA ILE A 585 25.62 27.39 -23.41
C ILE A 585 25.40 26.23 -24.39
N SER A 586 24.14 25.79 -24.58
CA SER A 586 23.78 24.76 -25.57
C SER A 586 24.22 25.17 -26.97
N LEU A 587 23.95 26.41 -27.39
CA LEU A 587 24.36 26.94 -28.69
C LEU A 587 25.89 26.97 -28.84
N CYS A 588 26.61 27.46 -27.83
CA CYS A 588 28.07 27.48 -27.86
C CYS A 588 28.66 26.06 -27.94
N SER A 589 28.14 25.12 -27.15
CA SER A 589 28.54 23.72 -27.17
C SER A 589 28.34 23.09 -28.56
N GLY A 590 27.20 23.33 -29.19
CA GLY A 590 26.90 22.83 -30.54
C GLY A 590 27.78 23.44 -31.62
N ILE A 591 28.00 24.76 -31.61
CA ILE A 591 28.86 25.44 -32.61
C ILE A 591 30.32 24.98 -32.48
N LEU A 592 30.81 24.81 -31.25
CA LEU A 592 32.19 24.41 -31.00
C LEU A 592 32.40 22.89 -31.12
N GLN A 593 31.32 22.12 -31.30
CA GLN A 593 31.35 20.65 -31.31
C GLN A 593 32.05 20.08 -30.06
N LYS A 594 31.83 20.71 -28.90
CA LYS A 594 32.38 20.29 -27.61
C LYS A 594 31.26 19.95 -26.65
N SER A 595 31.29 18.75 -26.08
CA SER A 595 30.37 18.32 -25.03
C SER A 595 30.64 19.04 -23.72
N LEU A 596 29.59 19.25 -22.93
CA LEU A 596 29.73 19.71 -21.54
C LEU A 596 30.32 18.60 -20.65
N LEU A 597 30.79 19.02 -19.47
CA LEU A 597 31.18 18.08 -18.42
C LEU A 597 30.04 17.11 -18.07
N PRO A 598 30.30 15.80 -17.91
CA PRO A 598 29.27 14.81 -17.60
C PRO A 598 28.54 15.11 -16.29
N GLN A 599 27.25 14.72 -16.24
CA GLN A 599 26.39 14.87 -15.06
C GLN A 599 26.28 16.30 -14.52
N MET A 600 26.39 17.30 -15.40
CA MET A 600 26.27 18.72 -15.08
C MET A 600 24.83 19.21 -15.21
N VAL A 601 24.39 20.00 -14.25
CA VAL A 601 23.18 20.84 -14.32
C VAL A 601 23.59 22.30 -14.26
N ILE A 602 23.00 23.11 -15.15
CA ILE A 602 23.20 24.55 -15.21
C ILE A 602 22.12 25.22 -14.37
N LEU A 603 22.53 26.09 -13.45
CA LEU A 603 21.66 26.93 -12.64
C LEU A 603 21.82 28.40 -13.02
N GLY A 604 20.80 29.19 -12.71
CA GLY A 604 20.74 30.61 -13.04
C GLY A 604 20.28 30.89 -14.47
N SER A 605 20.01 32.16 -14.72
CA SER A 605 19.68 32.70 -16.04
C SER A 605 20.57 33.92 -16.33
N MET A 606 20.35 34.55 -17.47
CA MET A 606 20.99 35.82 -17.82
C MET A 606 19.93 36.80 -18.35
N SER A 607 20.32 38.04 -18.59
CA SER A 607 19.55 38.99 -19.41
C SER A 607 20.23 39.20 -20.76
N ILE A 608 19.51 39.84 -21.70
CA ILE A 608 20.09 40.28 -22.99
C ILE A 608 21.41 41.07 -22.88
N GLY A 609 21.64 41.78 -21.77
CA GLY A 609 22.88 42.54 -21.51
C GLY A 609 24.04 41.69 -20.96
N GLY A 610 23.80 40.41 -20.68
CA GLY A 610 24.77 39.49 -20.07
C GLY A 610 24.84 39.58 -18.53
N ALA A 611 23.88 40.23 -17.88
CA ALA A 611 23.82 40.25 -16.42
C ALA A 611 23.29 38.90 -15.89
N ILE A 612 23.95 38.33 -14.89
CA ILE A 612 23.54 37.04 -14.32
C ILE A 612 22.37 37.19 -13.37
N ILE A 613 21.38 36.32 -13.53
CA ILE A 613 20.20 36.21 -12.68
C ILE A 613 20.33 34.93 -11.85
N GLY A 614 20.36 35.07 -10.52
CA GLY A 614 20.50 33.95 -9.59
C GLY A 614 19.26 33.06 -9.47
N SER A 615 19.44 31.90 -8.83
CA SER A 615 18.40 30.90 -8.60
C SER A 615 17.52 31.28 -7.41
N GLN A 616 16.20 31.13 -7.56
CA GLN A 616 15.25 31.38 -6.48
C GLN A 616 15.17 30.16 -5.53
N ASN A 617 15.74 30.29 -4.32
CA ASN A 617 15.90 29.20 -3.35
C ASN A 617 16.84 28.09 -3.86
N LEU A 618 18.15 28.33 -3.73
CA LEU A 618 19.21 27.44 -4.20
C LEU A 618 19.07 25.98 -3.73
N ALA A 619 18.59 25.76 -2.49
CA ALA A 619 18.45 24.41 -1.93
C ALA A 619 17.51 23.53 -2.77
N ASP A 620 16.37 24.07 -3.22
CA ASP A 620 15.40 23.33 -4.03
C ASP A 620 15.99 22.95 -5.40
N PHE A 621 16.73 23.89 -6.01
CA PHE A 621 17.39 23.67 -7.30
C PHE A 621 18.45 22.56 -7.21
N MET A 622 19.29 22.62 -6.17
CA MET A 622 20.30 21.59 -5.91
C MET A 622 19.66 20.24 -5.59
N GLN A 623 18.55 20.22 -4.86
CA GLN A 623 17.84 19.00 -4.53
C GLN A 623 17.33 18.29 -5.79
N ILE A 624 16.67 19.02 -6.69
CA ILE A 624 16.17 18.46 -7.96
C ILE A 624 17.31 17.95 -8.82
N ALA A 625 18.42 18.69 -8.90
CA ALA A 625 19.62 18.25 -9.62
C ALA A 625 20.17 16.93 -9.04
N GLY A 626 20.26 16.81 -7.71
CA GLY A 626 20.74 15.61 -7.03
C GLY A 626 19.84 14.41 -7.20
N ASP A 627 18.53 14.59 -7.05
CA ASP A 627 17.52 13.55 -7.24
C ASP A 627 17.47 13.09 -8.71
N SER A 628 17.85 13.96 -9.65
CA SER A 628 18.01 13.65 -11.07
C SER A 628 19.33 12.95 -11.43
N GLY A 629 20.27 12.84 -10.48
CA GLY A 629 21.57 12.19 -10.65
C GLY A 629 22.71 13.11 -11.11
N ALA A 630 22.59 14.42 -10.94
CA ALA A 630 23.68 15.34 -11.17
C ALA A 630 24.82 15.12 -10.17
N LYS A 631 26.05 15.30 -10.64
CA LYS A 631 27.28 15.32 -9.81
C LYS A 631 28.02 16.64 -9.90
N ARG A 632 27.69 17.48 -10.89
CA ARG A 632 28.26 18.80 -11.10
C ARG A 632 27.15 19.83 -11.20
N ILE A 633 27.37 20.98 -10.60
CA ILE A 633 26.45 22.12 -10.71
C ILE A 633 27.25 23.32 -11.17
N LEU A 634 26.87 23.85 -12.33
CA LEU A 634 27.35 25.15 -12.79
C LEU A 634 26.48 26.23 -12.13
N ILE A 635 27.06 27.01 -11.22
CA ILE A 635 26.32 27.87 -10.30
C ILE A 635 26.76 29.35 -10.43
N PRO A 636 25.81 30.31 -10.45
CA PRO A 636 26.12 31.73 -10.39
C PRO A 636 26.91 32.12 -9.15
N ALA A 637 27.90 33.01 -9.28
CA ALA A 637 28.58 33.59 -8.13
C ALA A 637 27.60 34.30 -7.16
N ILE A 638 26.53 34.91 -7.66
CA ILE A 638 25.49 35.57 -6.84
C ILE A 638 24.72 34.57 -5.94
N ASP A 639 24.62 33.30 -6.34
CA ASP A 639 23.93 32.27 -5.56
C ASP A 639 24.76 31.79 -4.36
N MET A 640 26.05 32.09 -4.31
CA MET A 640 26.91 31.74 -3.17
C MET A 640 26.46 32.42 -1.87
N ALA A 641 25.75 33.55 -1.95
CA ALA A 641 25.13 34.17 -0.78
C ALA A 641 24.06 33.27 -0.12
N GLN A 642 23.49 32.31 -0.86
CA GLN A 642 22.48 31.37 -0.38
C GLN A 642 23.08 30.04 0.11
N ILE A 643 24.39 29.80 -0.07
CA ILE A 643 25.01 28.49 0.17
C ILE A 643 24.84 28.01 1.62
N GLY A 644 24.87 28.92 2.59
CA GLY A 644 24.68 28.60 4.01
C GLY A 644 23.26 28.10 4.35
N LYS A 645 22.29 28.23 3.44
CA LYS A 645 20.93 27.69 3.57
C LYS A 645 20.78 26.29 3.00
N VAL A 646 21.80 25.78 2.29
CA VAL A 646 21.77 24.45 1.68
C VAL A 646 22.27 23.42 2.71
N PRO A 647 21.55 22.31 2.94
CA PRO A 647 22.00 21.25 3.82
C PRO A 647 23.38 20.69 3.44
N ALA A 648 24.21 20.40 4.45
CA ALA A 648 25.60 19.95 4.24
C ALA A 648 25.67 18.60 3.52
N ASP A 649 24.73 17.69 3.77
CA ASP A 649 24.65 16.40 3.09
C ASP A 649 24.34 16.58 1.60
N LEU A 650 23.46 17.52 1.24
CA LEU A 650 23.14 17.86 -0.14
C LEU A 650 24.32 18.50 -0.85
N LEU A 651 24.98 19.49 -0.21
CA LEU A 651 26.19 20.13 -0.75
C LEU A 651 27.29 19.12 -1.06
N SER A 652 27.49 18.13 -0.19
CA SER A 652 28.54 17.11 -0.35
C SER A 652 28.37 16.21 -1.58
N ARG A 653 27.18 16.20 -2.23
CA ARG A 653 26.90 15.38 -3.41
C ARG A 653 27.45 15.96 -4.71
N PHE A 654 27.81 17.25 -4.72
CA PHE A 654 28.14 17.98 -5.94
C PHE A 654 29.54 18.57 -5.93
N GLN A 655 30.17 18.56 -7.10
CA GLN A 655 31.24 19.48 -7.43
C GLN A 655 30.60 20.79 -7.94
N LEU A 656 30.74 21.87 -7.18
CA LEU A 656 30.25 23.20 -7.56
C LEU A 656 31.27 23.89 -8.48
N ILE A 657 30.79 24.38 -9.61
CA ILE A 657 31.59 25.12 -10.60
C ILE A 657 30.99 26.52 -10.69
N ILE A 658 31.66 27.48 -10.07
CA ILE A 658 31.13 28.84 -9.90
C ILE A 658 31.48 29.68 -11.13
N TYR A 659 30.53 30.41 -11.69
CA TYR A 659 30.78 31.35 -12.79
C TYR A 659 30.36 32.79 -12.48
N SER A 660 31.06 33.77 -13.07
CA SER A 660 30.81 35.21 -12.86
C SER A 660 29.95 35.87 -13.94
N ASP A 661 30.06 35.40 -15.18
CA ASP A 661 29.38 35.96 -16.35
C ASP A 661 29.07 34.86 -17.38
N PRO A 662 28.25 35.13 -18.42
CA PRO A 662 27.84 34.09 -19.36
C PRO A 662 29.00 33.44 -20.13
N ILE A 663 30.07 34.19 -20.43
CA ILE A 663 31.21 33.67 -21.21
C ILE A 663 32.04 32.74 -20.33
N ASP A 664 32.33 33.16 -19.09
CA ASP A 664 32.96 32.32 -18.07
C ASP A 664 32.16 31.03 -17.83
N ALA A 665 30.81 31.12 -17.82
CA ALA A 665 29.94 29.95 -17.71
C ALA A 665 30.16 28.95 -18.85
N VAL A 666 30.35 29.40 -20.09
CA VAL A 666 30.62 28.53 -21.24
C VAL A 666 31.96 27.81 -21.10
N PHE A 667 33.04 28.53 -20.77
CA PHE A 667 34.37 27.93 -20.60
C PHE A 667 34.36 26.83 -19.53
N LYS A 668 33.76 27.14 -18.38
CA LYS A 668 33.59 26.21 -17.25
C LYS A 668 32.70 25.03 -17.58
N ALA A 669 31.60 25.25 -18.31
CA ALA A 669 30.70 24.17 -18.74
C ALA A 669 31.40 23.17 -19.67
N LEU A 670 32.27 23.67 -20.56
CA LEU A 670 33.03 22.87 -21.53
C LEU A 670 34.33 22.28 -20.96
N GLY A 671 34.68 22.58 -19.71
CA GLY A 671 35.91 22.10 -19.07
C GLY A 671 37.18 22.67 -19.69
N VAL A 672 37.12 23.90 -20.20
CA VAL A 672 38.26 24.64 -20.78
C VAL A 672 38.60 25.77 -19.81
N GLU A 673 39.86 25.86 -19.38
CA GLU A 673 40.40 26.99 -18.60
C GLU A 673 40.68 28.21 -19.47
#